data_AF-A0A3M1X1S4-F1
#
_entry.id   AF-A0A3M1X1S4-F1
#
_cell.length_a   1.000
_cell.length_b   1.000
_cell.length_c   1.000
_cell.angle_alpha   90.00
_cell.angle_beta   90.00
_cell.angle_gamma   90.00
#
_symmetry.space_group_name_H-M   'P 1'
#
loop_
_entity.id
_entity.type
_entity.pdbx_description
1 polymer ?
#
loop_
_entity_poly.entity_id
_entity_poly.type
_entity_poly.pdbx_seq_one_letter_code
_entity_poly.pdbx_strand_id
1 'polypeptide(L)'
;MSEIAPSVTPPESVQLEGGTYEIIRKRLNAQGTELRRRLDRLNQRRKEVLGALEMRLLANDRITTANNCIPRDMVAVGEQFLFGYNVHIGLRQGIQLSDVFSAYRFDPAKHSFHEVDLGLLADAQFEEDFQNLYKYYKNTVFAKFAQIGPSLFMVFQVGKSTSDVKTFKWTFTTEGLTYQGNRFDHEFRFPEQHEFSWTRTTRDMQRRGTHPHVSILDRVFVETTEGDLTIKVEDNTDTGQGIYSEPVEQPDQTLDDAEYYYADLGNLIVLKIRPYQEREYRYLIFNEKMKEVLRVDALEEACVRLPDEQGILFSNGYYLQTGDYKLFDKVMANMQFEKRIVSANGEDFLFVFNNQATGTYVLLPYNLVDQRVATPIVCNGFTIFPNGELCYFRTEAEASRHHVIQVWQTPYTEEVALPTQGDDSWLAKVGNKDLVRGIAECNELLTLLQRDDSYRNLYLDLVKKSTDILDSYYWVGHEEAGRLNEPLQELRETASGAIDEFEKVRRLRQQAQEKTAGAEARVSALMAEIRRHKPQDIDRYVRYLAELRGLRGEVIALKEVRYVPEELVQGLEGQLATQTDQLSRACVDFLTQEAALQPYLKKVDAARVAAESITKVLEADAVGEQIDQIGQDLEMLIDIVSNLKIEDATQTTRIIDHISGIYSQLNSLRAQLKRQRQALQGTEAQAEFQAQLRLLSQGVVNYLDLCDTPEKCDEYLTKLMIQLEELEGKFSEYEAFIEQLSEKREEMYQAFESRKLSLLERRNRRIASLMSAGKRMLQGIGNRLNRFKT
;
A
#
# COMPACT_ATOMS: atom_id res chain seq x y z
N MET A 1 21.20 57.20 16.31
CA MET A 1 20.59 56.18 15.43
C MET A 1 20.79 54.83 16.09
N SER A 2 19.75 54.33 16.75
CA SER A 2 19.69 52.98 17.30
C SER A 2 18.24 52.54 17.08
N GLU A 3 18.00 51.86 15.96
CA GLU A 3 16.69 51.32 15.60
C GLU A 3 16.43 50.08 16.46
N ILE A 4 15.38 50.16 17.25
CA ILE A 4 14.84 49.07 18.05
C ILE A 4 14.01 48.22 17.10
N ALA A 5 14.49 47.03 16.77
CA ALA A 5 13.73 46.03 16.02
C ALA A 5 12.53 45.54 16.87
N PRO A 6 11.31 45.44 16.30
CA PRO A 6 10.19 44.86 17.02
C PRO A 6 10.38 43.35 17.16
N SER A 7 10.25 42.87 18.39
CA SER A 7 10.24 41.45 18.73
C SER A 7 9.08 40.75 18.02
N VAL A 8 9.39 39.90 17.04
CA VAL A 8 8.43 38.97 16.46
C VAL A 8 8.22 37.84 17.48
N THR A 9 7.15 37.94 18.24
CA THR A 9 6.61 36.82 19.01
C THR A 9 6.26 35.70 18.01
N PRO A 10 6.75 34.46 18.18
CA PRO A 10 6.29 33.34 17.36
C PRO A 10 4.77 33.23 17.53
N PRO A 11 3.99 32.94 16.48
CA PRO A 11 2.58 32.64 16.66
C PRO A 11 2.48 31.45 17.61
N GLU A 12 1.77 31.65 18.72
CA GLU A 12 1.36 30.58 19.62
C GLU A 12 0.75 29.47 18.76
N SER A 13 1.39 28.31 18.78
CA SER A 13 0.85 27.10 18.17
C SER A 13 -0.55 26.89 18.73
N VAL A 14 -1.55 26.94 17.86
CA VAL A 14 -2.93 26.57 18.17
C VAL A 14 -2.92 25.10 18.59
N GLN A 15 -2.69 24.85 19.87
CA GLN A 15 -2.90 23.57 20.54
C GLN A 15 -4.36 23.52 20.93
N LEU A 16 -5.22 23.05 20.03
CA LEU A 16 -6.55 22.55 20.37
C LEU A 16 -6.94 21.49 19.33
N GLU A 17 -7.27 20.30 19.85
CA GLU A 17 -7.85 19.13 19.17
C GLU A 17 -6.91 18.14 18.46
N GLY A 18 -5.87 17.69 19.16
CA GLY A 18 -5.23 16.42 18.81
C GLY A 18 -6.19 15.25 19.04
N GLY A 19 -6.61 14.58 17.95
CA GLY A 19 -7.50 13.42 18.03
C GLY A 19 -6.89 12.27 18.85
N THR A 20 -7.72 11.30 19.26
CA THR A 20 -7.31 10.08 19.99
C THR A 20 -6.04 9.43 19.40
N TYR A 21 -5.91 9.44 18.08
CA TYR A 21 -4.75 8.95 17.34
C TYR A 21 -3.42 9.66 17.67
N GLU A 22 -3.41 11.00 17.78
CA GLU A 22 -2.18 11.75 18.06
C GLU A 22 -1.68 11.51 19.49
N ILE A 23 -2.62 11.33 20.43
CA ILE A 23 -2.30 10.94 21.81
C ILE A 23 -1.65 9.56 21.83
N ILE A 24 -2.17 8.61 21.04
CA ILE A 24 -1.61 7.27 20.91
C ILE A 24 -0.20 7.33 20.31
N ARG A 25 0.02 8.09 19.22
CA ARG A 25 1.34 8.25 18.61
C ARG A 25 2.36 8.88 19.57
N LYS A 26 1.93 9.89 20.35
CA LYS A 26 2.78 10.50 21.38
C LYS A 26 3.16 9.49 22.48
N ARG A 27 2.23 8.62 22.91
CA ARG A 27 2.50 7.57 23.89
C ARG A 27 3.46 6.52 23.34
N LEU A 28 3.27 6.05 22.12
CA LEU A 28 4.19 5.10 21.46
C LEU A 28 5.61 5.66 21.36
N ASN A 29 5.75 6.93 20.97
CA ASN A 29 7.06 7.59 20.90
C ASN A 29 7.73 7.72 22.27
N ALA A 30 6.96 8.00 23.33
CA ALA A 30 7.48 8.05 24.70
C ALA A 30 8.02 6.67 25.13
N GLN A 31 7.27 5.59 24.87
CA GLN A 31 7.71 4.24 25.20
C GLN A 31 8.88 3.76 24.33
N GLY A 32 8.91 4.14 23.05
CA GLY A 32 10.07 3.88 22.19
C GLY A 32 11.33 4.59 22.69
N THR A 33 11.21 5.82 23.19
CA THR A 33 12.33 6.56 23.79
C THR A 33 12.84 5.87 25.05
N GLU A 34 11.93 5.41 25.91
CA GLU A 34 12.30 4.69 27.13
C GLU A 34 12.93 3.32 26.84
N LEU A 35 12.38 2.57 25.88
CA LEU A 35 12.95 1.31 25.41
C LEU A 35 14.37 1.54 24.88
N ARG A 36 14.59 2.53 24.02
CA ARG A 36 15.92 2.87 23.49
C ARG A 36 16.91 3.17 24.60
N ARG A 37 16.52 4.01 25.59
CA ARG A 37 17.36 4.35 26.73
C ARG A 37 17.80 3.12 27.54
N ARG A 38 16.88 2.18 27.81
CA ARG A 38 17.20 0.93 28.54
C ARG A 38 18.06 0.00 27.69
N LEU A 39 17.78 -0.09 26.40
CA LEU A 39 18.50 -0.91 25.43
C LEU A 39 19.96 -0.47 25.27
N ASP A 40 20.20 0.84 25.15
CA ASP A 40 21.54 1.42 25.05
C ASP A 40 22.37 1.09 26.31
N ARG A 41 21.75 1.16 27.50
CA ARG A 41 22.40 0.79 28.76
C ARG A 41 22.74 -0.71 28.81
N LEU A 42 21.83 -1.57 28.35
CA LEU A 42 22.08 -3.01 28.25
C LEU A 42 23.22 -3.30 27.26
N ASN A 43 23.19 -2.70 26.08
CA ASN A 43 24.23 -2.90 25.07
C ASN A 43 25.59 -2.42 25.57
N GLN A 44 25.66 -1.27 26.25
CA GLN A 44 26.90 -0.78 26.85
C GLN A 44 27.44 -1.77 27.90
N ARG A 45 26.57 -2.28 28.78
CA ARG A 45 26.97 -3.25 29.81
C ARG A 45 27.42 -4.58 29.19
N ARG A 46 26.73 -5.04 28.15
CA ARG A 46 27.12 -6.21 27.36
C ARG A 46 28.52 -6.06 26.79
N LYS A 47 28.83 -4.91 26.17
CA LYS A 47 30.18 -4.62 25.62
C LYS A 47 31.26 -4.62 26.70
N GLU A 48 30.96 -4.09 27.90
CA GLU A 48 31.89 -4.10 29.05
C GLU A 48 32.18 -5.51 29.58
N VAL A 49 31.16 -6.37 29.68
CA VAL A 49 31.25 -7.69 30.31
C VAL A 49 31.74 -8.76 29.34
N LEU A 50 31.30 -8.71 28.09
CA LEU A 50 31.55 -9.77 27.09
C LEU A 50 32.60 -9.38 26.05
N GLY A 51 33.07 -8.13 26.10
CA GLY A 51 34.04 -7.57 25.17
C GLY A 51 33.41 -7.12 23.85
N ALA A 52 33.93 -6.02 23.30
CA ALA A 52 33.62 -5.57 21.95
C ALA A 52 34.94 -5.21 21.25
N LEU A 53 35.21 -5.84 20.11
CA LEU A 53 36.34 -5.50 19.25
C LEU A 53 35.82 -4.62 18.11
N GLU A 54 36.11 -3.34 18.18
CA GLU A 54 35.74 -2.40 17.11
C GLU A 54 36.79 -2.41 15.98
N MET A 55 36.32 -2.17 14.76
CA MET A 55 37.21 -1.99 13.61
C MET A 55 38.04 -0.71 13.75
N ARG A 56 39.36 -0.85 13.83
CA ARG A 56 40.29 0.29 13.97
C ARG A 56 41.56 0.09 13.15
N LEU A 57 41.99 1.15 12.45
CA LEU A 57 43.27 1.18 11.75
C LEU A 57 44.42 1.16 12.79
N LEU A 58 45.28 0.13 12.70
CA LEU A 58 46.47 -0.01 13.54
C LEU A 58 47.68 0.63 12.88
N ALA A 59 47.93 0.29 11.61
CA ALA A 59 49.10 0.75 10.88
C ALA A 59 48.87 0.82 9.37
N ASN A 60 49.73 1.58 8.69
CA ASN A 60 49.95 1.49 7.25
C ASN A 60 51.39 1.09 7.03
N ASP A 61 51.62 0.13 6.15
CA ASP A 61 52.94 -0.27 5.72
C ASP A 61 53.00 -0.29 4.18
N ARG A 62 54.17 -0.59 3.63
CA ARG A 62 54.40 -0.62 2.20
C ARG A 62 55.23 -1.83 1.80
N ILE A 63 54.70 -2.57 0.86
CA ILE A 63 55.40 -3.69 0.23
C ILE A 63 56.03 -3.20 -1.05
N THR A 64 57.32 -3.52 -1.23
CA THR A 64 58.05 -3.18 -2.45
C THR A 64 58.44 -4.44 -3.19
N THR A 65 57.95 -4.59 -4.42
CA THR A 65 58.29 -5.69 -5.31
C THR A 65 59.47 -5.33 -6.22
N ALA A 66 60.16 -6.34 -6.75
CA ALA A 66 61.30 -6.13 -7.65
C ALA A 66 60.89 -5.48 -8.99
N ASN A 67 59.72 -5.85 -9.51
CA ASN A 67 59.18 -5.40 -10.79
C ASN A 67 57.86 -4.65 -10.59
N ASN A 68 57.52 -3.77 -11.54
CA ASN A 68 56.18 -3.18 -11.56
C ASN A 68 55.17 -4.33 -11.75
N CYS A 69 54.24 -4.46 -10.81
CA CYS A 69 53.28 -5.53 -10.82
C CYS A 69 51.88 -5.01 -10.50
N ILE A 70 50.89 -5.82 -10.87
CA ILE A 70 49.49 -5.62 -10.49
C ILE A 70 49.18 -6.63 -9.39
N PRO A 71 48.93 -6.17 -8.14
CA PRO A 71 48.48 -7.02 -7.04
C PRO A 71 47.21 -7.78 -7.45
N ARG A 72 47.16 -9.07 -7.15
CA ARG A 72 45.96 -9.89 -7.40
C ARG A 72 45.34 -10.41 -6.13
N ASP A 73 46.16 -10.98 -5.24
CA ASP A 73 45.64 -11.54 -4.00
C ASP A 73 46.72 -11.77 -2.95
N MET A 74 46.31 -12.08 -1.72
CA MET A 74 47.20 -12.54 -0.67
C MET A 74 46.56 -13.64 0.17
N VAL A 75 47.39 -14.46 0.82
CA VAL A 75 46.90 -15.48 1.77
C VAL A 75 47.91 -15.69 2.90
N ALA A 76 47.44 -15.68 4.15
CA ALA A 76 48.26 -16.03 5.31
C ALA A 76 48.44 -17.55 5.44
N VAL A 77 49.66 -17.93 5.82
CA VAL A 77 50.09 -19.29 6.14
C VAL A 77 50.92 -19.22 7.42
N GLY A 78 50.25 -19.33 8.57
CA GLY A 78 50.86 -19.04 9.86
C GLY A 78 51.27 -17.57 9.97
N GLU A 79 52.54 -17.31 10.32
CA GLU A 79 53.10 -15.95 10.45
C GLU A 79 53.63 -15.37 9.12
N GLN A 80 53.63 -16.17 8.06
CA GLN A 80 53.99 -15.72 6.72
C GLN A 80 52.73 -15.51 5.91
N PHE A 81 52.79 -14.66 4.90
CA PHE A 81 51.75 -14.63 3.89
C PHE A 81 52.39 -14.61 2.51
N LEU A 82 51.67 -15.21 1.56
CA LEU A 82 52.01 -15.25 0.16
C LEU A 82 51.31 -14.10 -0.53
N PHE A 83 52.08 -13.30 -1.25
CA PHE A 83 51.57 -12.24 -2.11
C PHE A 83 51.61 -12.71 -3.56
N GLY A 84 50.46 -12.67 -4.22
CA GLY A 84 50.30 -13.06 -5.62
C GLY A 84 50.02 -11.85 -6.49
N TYR A 85 50.77 -11.73 -7.58
CA TYR A 85 50.69 -10.59 -8.49
C TYR A 85 51.02 -11.01 -9.92
N ASN A 86 50.71 -10.13 -10.88
CA ASN A 86 51.06 -10.33 -12.27
C ASN A 86 52.05 -9.25 -12.72
N VAL A 87 53.08 -9.65 -13.46
CA VAL A 87 54.07 -8.75 -14.08
C VAL A 87 53.97 -8.82 -15.60
N HIS A 88 54.30 -7.71 -16.26
CA HIS A 88 54.45 -7.68 -17.71
C HIS A 88 55.93 -7.81 -18.10
N ILE A 89 56.36 -9.01 -18.50
CA ILE A 89 57.76 -9.29 -18.86
C ILE A 89 57.92 -9.22 -20.39
N GLY A 90 58.61 -8.19 -20.88
CA GLY A 90 58.82 -7.97 -22.32
C GLY A 90 60.12 -8.55 -22.91
N LEU A 91 61.18 -8.71 -22.12
CA LEU A 91 62.54 -8.97 -22.63
C LEU A 91 63.12 -10.36 -22.29
N ARG A 92 62.50 -11.10 -21.36
CA ARG A 92 62.98 -12.41 -20.89
C ARG A 92 62.04 -13.52 -21.35
N GLN A 93 62.60 -14.67 -21.76
CA GLN A 93 61.82 -15.87 -22.04
C GLN A 93 61.55 -16.66 -20.75
N GLY A 94 60.26 -16.93 -20.48
CA GLY A 94 59.80 -17.70 -19.33
C GLY A 94 59.51 -16.84 -18.09
N ILE A 95 58.42 -17.19 -17.40
CA ILE A 95 58.00 -16.58 -16.12
C ILE A 95 58.56 -17.44 -14.98
N GLN A 96 59.26 -16.83 -14.03
CA GLN A 96 59.72 -17.51 -12.81
C GLN A 96 58.67 -17.47 -11.71
N LEU A 97 58.85 -18.30 -10.68
CA LEU A 97 57.99 -18.29 -9.51
C LEU A 97 58.00 -16.92 -8.81
N SER A 98 59.18 -16.29 -8.69
CA SER A 98 59.37 -14.95 -8.13
C SER A 98 58.79 -13.81 -8.98
N ASP A 99 58.31 -14.10 -10.19
CA ASP A 99 57.62 -13.12 -11.03
C ASP A 99 56.09 -13.11 -10.76
N VAL A 100 55.59 -14.11 -10.02
CA VAL A 100 54.15 -14.28 -9.72
C VAL A 100 53.89 -14.23 -8.22
N PHE A 101 54.84 -14.72 -7.41
CA PHE A 101 54.72 -14.80 -5.97
C PHE A 101 55.88 -14.13 -5.26
N SER A 102 55.61 -13.58 -4.09
CA SER A 102 56.61 -13.19 -3.08
C SER A 102 56.09 -13.55 -1.70
N ALA A 103 56.98 -13.93 -0.78
CA ALA A 103 56.62 -14.25 0.59
C ALA A 103 57.08 -13.14 1.53
N TYR A 104 56.25 -12.84 2.52
CA TYR A 104 56.57 -11.88 3.57
C TYR A 104 56.21 -12.47 4.93
N ARG A 105 57.01 -12.16 5.94
CA ARG A 105 56.71 -12.42 7.35
C ARG A 105 56.10 -11.17 7.97
N PHE A 106 55.00 -11.35 8.69
CA PHE A 106 54.37 -10.29 9.45
C PHE A 106 54.97 -10.22 10.86
N ASP A 107 55.36 -9.03 11.32
CA ASP A 107 55.77 -8.75 12.71
C ASP A 107 54.58 -8.11 13.45
N PRO A 108 53.84 -8.85 14.30
CA PRO A 108 52.66 -8.33 14.99
C PRO A 108 52.97 -7.18 15.96
N ALA A 109 54.21 -7.07 16.47
CA ALA A 109 54.56 -6.03 17.44
C ALA A 109 54.80 -4.67 16.77
N LYS A 110 55.23 -4.67 15.50
CA LYS A 110 55.51 -3.45 14.73
C LYS A 110 54.50 -3.20 13.61
N HIS A 111 53.60 -4.15 13.37
CA HIS A 111 52.66 -4.16 12.25
C HIS A 111 53.36 -3.96 10.90
N SER A 112 54.53 -4.58 10.71
CA SER A 112 55.37 -4.43 9.53
C SER A 112 55.62 -5.75 8.80
N PHE A 113 55.86 -5.66 7.50
CA PHE A 113 56.08 -6.81 6.63
C PHE A 113 57.53 -6.89 6.14
N HIS A 114 58.14 -8.06 6.32
CA HIS A 114 59.54 -8.31 5.93
C HIS A 114 59.62 -9.42 4.89
N GLU A 115 60.29 -9.15 3.76
CA GLU A 115 60.44 -10.13 2.68
C GLU A 115 61.23 -11.35 3.15
N VAL A 116 60.74 -12.53 2.80
CA VAL A 116 61.38 -13.82 3.06
C VAL A 116 61.43 -14.65 1.78
N ASP A 117 62.28 -15.67 1.75
CA ASP A 117 62.40 -16.55 0.59
C ASP A 117 61.12 -17.38 0.35
N LEU A 118 60.88 -17.78 -0.89
CA LEU A 118 59.74 -18.59 -1.32
C LEU A 118 59.83 -20.07 -0.90
N GLY A 119 60.66 -20.40 0.10
CA GLY A 119 60.85 -21.76 0.61
C GLY A 119 59.56 -22.45 1.04
N LEU A 120 58.50 -21.69 1.38
CA LEU A 120 57.16 -22.22 1.67
C LEU A 120 56.53 -22.96 0.47
N LEU A 121 56.94 -22.60 -0.76
CA LEU A 121 56.47 -23.19 -2.01
C LEU A 121 57.51 -24.12 -2.66
N ALA A 122 58.60 -24.44 -1.96
CA ALA A 122 59.67 -25.27 -2.48
C ALA A 122 59.22 -26.74 -2.58
N ASP A 123 58.67 -27.10 -3.73
CA ASP A 123 58.31 -28.47 -4.09
C ASP A 123 58.68 -28.71 -5.56
N ALA A 124 59.47 -29.76 -5.82
CA ALA A 124 60.00 -30.03 -7.16
C ALA A 124 58.89 -30.35 -8.18
N GLN A 125 57.81 -30.99 -7.75
CA GLN A 125 56.68 -31.30 -8.62
C GLN A 125 55.89 -30.03 -8.94
N PHE A 126 55.69 -29.16 -7.95
CA PHE A 126 55.05 -27.86 -8.17
C PHE A 126 55.84 -26.98 -9.14
N GLU A 127 57.17 -26.90 -9.00
CA GLU A 127 58.00 -26.10 -9.92
C GLU A 127 57.89 -26.58 -11.37
N GLU A 128 57.89 -27.90 -11.59
CA GLU A 128 57.70 -28.49 -12.92
C GLU A 128 56.30 -28.18 -13.46
N ASP A 129 55.25 -28.38 -12.64
CA ASP A 129 53.87 -28.12 -13.00
C ASP A 129 53.62 -26.63 -13.32
N PHE A 130 54.21 -25.72 -12.55
CA PHE A 130 54.16 -24.27 -12.76
C PHE A 130 54.83 -23.86 -14.08
N GLN A 131 56.03 -24.37 -14.35
CA GLN A 131 56.72 -24.09 -15.62
C GLN A 131 55.94 -24.64 -16.82
N ASN A 132 55.37 -25.84 -16.69
CA ASN A 132 54.52 -26.43 -17.72
C ASN A 132 53.28 -25.57 -18.01
N LEU A 133 52.64 -25.02 -16.98
CA LEU A 133 51.47 -24.14 -17.14
C LEU A 133 51.79 -22.95 -18.06
N TYR A 134 52.84 -22.18 -17.73
CA TYR A 134 53.25 -21.01 -18.52
C TYR A 134 53.82 -21.37 -19.90
N LYS A 135 54.36 -22.59 -20.06
CA LYS A 135 54.87 -23.08 -21.35
C LYS A 135 53.74 -23.45 -22.32
N TYR A 136 52.70 -24.11 -21.85
CA TYR A 136 51.61 -24.60 -22.70
C TYR A 136 50.47 -23.58 -22.88
N TYR A 137 50.27 -22.67 -21.93
CA TYR A 137 49.18 -21.69 -21.95
C TYR A 137 49.71 -20.25 -22.02
N LYS A 138 49.61 -19.63 -23.21
CA LYS A 138 50.19 -18.30 -23.48
C LYS A 138 49.54 -17.15 -22.72
N ASN A 139 48.27 -17.26 -22.33
CA ASN A 139 47.52 -16.21 -21.64
C ASN A 139 47.40 -16.50 -20.14
N THR A 140 48.35 -17.24 -19.57
CA THR A 140 48.33 -17.59 -18.15
C THR A 140 48.51 -16.35 -17.29
N VAL A 141 47.54 -16.07 -16.44
CA VAL A 141 47.62 -15.03 -15.41
C VAL A 141 47.22 -15.64 -14.07
N PHE A 142 47.90 -15.23 -13.01
CA PHE A 142 47.49 -15.59 -11.67
C PHE A 142 46.16 -14.88 -11.36
N ALA A 143 45.15 -15.67 -10.99
CA ALA A 143 43.82 -15.15 -10.75
C ALA A 143 43.64 -14.77 -9.28
N LYS A 144 43.82 -15.73 -8.37
CA LYS A 144 43.63 -15.57 -6.92
C LYS A 144 44.11 -16.76 -6.08
N PHE A 145 44.15 -16.57 -4.76
CA PHE A 145 44.20 -17.65 -3.78
C PHE A 145 42.78 -17.98 -3.32
N ALA A 146 42.44 -19.27 -3.25
CA ALA A 146 41.13 -19.71 -2.76
C ALA A 146 41.30 -20.75 -1.66
N GLN A 147 40.86 -20.42 -0.44
CA GLN A 147 40.86 -21.35 0.68
C GLN A 147 39.49 -22.03 0.78
N ILE A 148 39.48 -23.35 0.57
CA ILE A 148 38.27 -24.17 0.66
C ILE A 148 38.54 -25.30 1.64
N GLY A 149 37.94 -25.21 2.83
CA GLY A 149 38.23 -26.14 3.93
C GLY A 149 39.72 -26.11 4.31
N PRO A 150 40.38 -27.28 4.46
CA PRO A 150 41.80 -27.36 4.82
C PRO A 150 42.76 -27.18 3.61
N SER A 151 42.23 -26.89 2.42
CA SER A 151 43.02 -26.79 1.19
C SER A 151 43.13 -25.35 0.70
N LEU A 152 44.31 -25.01 0.19
CA LEU A 152 44.59 -23.77 -0.52
C LEU A 152 44.72 -24.08 -2.01
N PHE A 153 43.94 -23.38 -2.82
CA PHE A 153 44.01 -23.44 -4.27
C PHE A 153 44.67 -22.18 -4.80
N MET A 154 45.74 -22.34 -5.58
CA MET A 154 46.29 -21.26 -6.39
C MET A 154 45.64 -21.34 -7.76
N VAL A 155 44.80 -20.35 -8.08
CA VAL A 155 43.96 -20.36 -9.27
C VAL A 155 44.62 -19.51 -10.36
N PHE A 156 44.77 -20.08 -11.55
CA PHE A 156 45.31 -19.43 -12.73
C PHE A 156 44.28 -19.43 -13.84
N GLN A 157 44.06 -18.28 -14.45
CA GLN A 157 43.27 -18.19 -15.68
C GLN A 157 44.19 -18.49 -16.86
N VAL A 158 43.82 -19.46 -17.69
CA VAL A 158 44.63 -19.91 -18.85
C VAL A 158 44.03 -19.52 -20.20
N GLY A 159 42.75 -19.16 -20.21
CA GLY A 159 41.99 -18.80 -21.41
C GLY A 159 41.51 -17.35 -21.43
N LYS A 160 40.64 -17.05 -22.41
CA LYS A 160 40.00 -15.73 -22.53
C LYS A 160 38.84 -15.51 -21.55
N SER A 161 38.21 -16.60 -21.09
CA SER A 161 37.13 -16.55 -20.11
C SER A 161 37.68 -16.71 -18.71
N THR A 162 37.08 -16.04 -17.72
CA THR A 162 37.45 -16.17 -16.31
C THR A 162 37.10 -17.54 -15.73
N SER A 163 36.26 -18.33 -16.41
CA SER A 163 35.93 -19.71 -16.02
C SER A 163 36.95 -20.75 -16.51
N ASP A 164 37.83 -20.40 -17.45
CA ASP A 164 38.88 -21.30 -17.94
C ASP A 164 40.10 -21.24 -17.01
N VAL A 165 40.02 -22.05 -15.96
CA VAL A 165 40.98 -22.03 -14.85
C VAL A 165 41.76 -23.34 -14.71
N LYS A 166 43.00 -23.22 -14.24
CA LYS A 166 43.82 -24.31 -13.71
C LYS A 166 44.15 -24.02 -12.26
N THR A 167 44.12 -25.05 -11.43
CA THR A 167 44.34 -24.91 -9.99
C THR A 167 45.47 -25.80 -9.52
N PHE A 168 46.35 -25.23 -8.70
CA PHE A 168 47.31 -25.98 -7.90
C PHE A 168 46.76 -26.14 -6.49
N LYS A 169 46.57 -27.37 -6.04
CA LYS A 169 46.03 -27.67 -4.72
C LYS A 169 47.17 -27.89 -3.73
N TRP A 170 47.06 -27.21 -2.60
CA TRP A 170 47.94 -27.32 -1.44
C TRP A 170 47.11 -27.64 -0.21
N THR A 171 47.71 -28.27 0.79
CA THR A 171 47.08 -28.55 2.08
C THR A 171 47.83 -27.83 3.18
N PHE A 172 47.09 -27.17 4.08
CA PHE A 172 47.67 -26.58 5.28
C PHE A 172 48.11 -27.68 6.25
N THR A 173 49.35 -27.59 6.72
CA THR A 173 49.94 -28.49 7.74
C THR A 173 50.53 -27.68 8.88
N THR A 174 50.91 -28.33 9.98
CA THR A 174 51.58 -27.68 11.12
C THR A 174 52.95 -27.10 10.76
N GLU A 175 53.58 -27.58 9.69
CA GLU A 175 54.92 -27.16 9.24
C GLU A 175 54.89 -26.22 8.02
N GLY A 176 53.71 -25.94 7.43
CA GLY A 176 53.57 -25.09 6.24
C GLY A 176 52.57 -25.63 5.23
N LEU A 177 52.89 -25.55 3.93
CA LEU A 177 52.06 -26.04 2.84
C LEU A 177 52.63 -27.33 2.24
N THR A 178 51.76 -28.29 1.93
CA THR A 178 52.14 -29.50 1.17
C THR A 178 51.41 -29.53 -0.16
N TYR A 179 52.15 -29.65 -1.27
CA TYR A 179 51.59 -29.71 -2.61
C TYR A 179 50.88 -31.05 -2.88
N GLN A 180 49.69 -30.99 -3.47
CA GLN A 180 48.88 -32.18 -3.80
C GLN A 180 48.83 -32.46 -5.30
N GLY A 181 49.01 -31.43 -6.15
CA GLY A 181 48.94 -31.56 -7.62
C GLY A 181 48.12 -30.47 -8.31
N ASN A 182 47.97 -30.61 -9.64
CA ASN A 182 47.38 -29.61 -10.55
C ASN A 182 46.08 -30.02 -11.26
N ARG A 183 45.42 -31.11 -10.81
CA ARG A 183 44.21 -31.69 -11.43
C ARG A 183 42.98 -31.58 -10.54
N PHE A 184 42.82 -30.43 -9.88
CA PHE A 184 41.76 -30.19 -8.90
C PHE A 184 40.89 -28.99 -9.27
N ASP A 185 40.85 -28.63 -10.56
CA ASP A 185 40.07 -27.50 -11.09
C ASP A 185 38.56 -27.67 -10.83
N HIS A 186 38.06 -28.89 -10.86
CA HIS A 186 36.66 -29.21 -10.58
C HIS A 186 36.22 -29.00 -9.12
N GLU A 187 37.17 -28.98 -8.16
CA GLU A 187 36.93 -28.71 -6.75
C GLU A 187 36.83 -27.22 -6.44
N PHE A 188 37.40 -26.35 -7.30
CA PHE A 188 37.28 -24.91 -7.15
C PHE A 188 35.94 -24.43 -7.70
N ARG A 189 35.01 -24.12 -6.80
CA ARG A 189 33.69 -23.57 -7.13
C ARG A 189 33.35 -22.44 -6.20
N PHE A 190 32.72 -21.41 -6.74
CA PHE A 190 32.11 -20.36 -5.93
C PHE A 190 30.86 -20.91 -5.22
N PRO A 191 30.48 -20.32 -4.08
CA PRO A 191 29.22 -20.66 -3.42
C PRO A 191 28.02 -20.28 -4.31
N GLU A 192 26.82 -20.67 -3.88
CA GLU A 192 25.59 -20.18 -4.49
C GLU A 192 25.56 -18.65 -4.42
N GLN A 193 25.36 -18.02 -5.57
CA GLN A 193 25.37 -16.57 -5.70
C GLN A 193 24.05 -15.94 -5.20
N HIS A 194 22.99 -16.73 -5.18
CA HIS A 194 21.68 -16.34 -4.66
C HIS A 194 21.29 -17.31 -3.56
N GLU A 195 21.07 -16.81 -2.34
CA GLU A 195 20.55 -17.61 -1.21
C GLU A 195 19.00 -17.78 -1.31
N PHE A 196 18.47 -17.78 -2.53
CA PHE A 196 17.06 -18.02 -2.87
C PHE A 196 16.93 -18.50 -4.31
N SER A 197 15.79 -19.09 -4.64
CA SER A 197 15.50 -19.61 -5.99
C SER A 197 14.50 -18.73 -6.74
N TRP A 198 14.82 -18.42 -8.00
CA TRP A 198 13.92 -17.71 -8.91
C TRP A 198 12.76 -18.62 -9.35
N THR A 199 11.54 -18.17 -9.13
CA THR A 199 10.30 -18.85 -9.56
C THR A 199 9.75 -18.15 -10.79
N ARG A 200 9.57 -18.89 -11.90
CA ARG A 200 8.96 -18.35 -13.12
C ARG A 200 7.45 -18.23 -12.95
N THR A 201 6.86 -17.13 -13.42
CA THR A 201 5.41 -16.96 -13.43
C THR A 201 4.74 -17.87 -14.46
N THR A 202 3.46 -18.16 -14.23
CA THR A 202 2.64 -19.04 -15.06
C THR A 202 1.40 -18.31 -15.58
N ARG A 203 0.72 -18.86 -16.60
CA ARG A 203 -0.42 -18.20 -17.26
C ARG A 203 -1.63 -17.95 -16.34
N ASP A 204 -1.83 -18.80 -15.34
CA ASP A 204 -2.89 -18.66 -14.32
C ASP A 204 -2.69 -17.45 -13.41
N MET A 205 -1.46 -16.93 -13.35
CA MET A 205 -1.14 -15.70 -12.63
C MET A 205 -1.53 -14.44 -13.42
N GLN A 206 -1.83 -14.54 -14.72
CA GLN A 206 -2.24 -13.38 -15.51
C GLN A 206 -3.69 -12.96 -15.22
N ARG A 207 -3.90 -11.66 -15.07
CA ARG A 207 -5.20 -11.02 -14.95
C ARG A 207 -5.52 -10.32 -16.27
N ARG A 208 -6.72 -10.56 -16.80
CA ARG A 208 -7.17 -10.01 -18.08
C ARG A 208 -8.01 -8.76 -17.84
N GLY A 209 -7.88 -7.77 -18.72
CA GLY A 209 -8.67 -6.56 -18.72
C GLY A 209 -8.11 -5.55 -19.71
N THR A 210 -8.43 -4.26 -19.52
CA THR A 210 -7.92 -3.17 -20.38
C THR A 210 -6.41 -3.04 -20.27
N HIS A 211 -5.90 -3.07 -19.04
CA HIS A 211 -4.47 -3.06 -18.69
C HIS A 211 -4.13 -4.40 -18.02
N PRO A 212 -3.81 -5.45 -18.79
CA PRO A 212 -3.57 -6.78 -18.25
C PRO A 212 -2.21 -6.84 -17.51
N HIS A 213 -2.15 -7.57 -16.40
CA HIS A 213 -0.92 -7.73 -15.61
C HIS A 213 -0.73 -9.16 -15.09
N VAL A 214 0.49 -9.49 -14.68
CA VAL A 214 0.86 -10.71 -13.97
C VAL A 214 0.74 -10.49 -12.46
N SER A 215 -0.13 -11.25 -11.79
CA SER A 215 -0.22 -11.28 -10.31
C SER A 215 0.88 -12.14 -9.73
N ILE A 216 1.77 -11.53 -8.95
CA ILE A 216 2.80 -12.24 -8.20
C ILE A 216 2.35 -12.31 -6.74
N LEU A 217 2.04 -13.53 -6.30
CA LEU A 217 1.57 -13.86 -4.95
C LEU A 217 0.33 -13.08 -4.50
N ASP A 218 -0.43 -12.49 -5.44
CA ASP A 218 -1.51 -11.52 -5.17
C ASP A 218 -1.08 -10.33 -4.28
N ARG A 219 0.23 -10.01 -4.30
CA ARG A 219 0.86 -8.94 -3.51
C ARG A 219 1.41 -7.81 -4.38
N VAL A 220 1.91 -8.15 -5.58
CA VAL A 220 2.44 -7.19 -6.55
C VAL A 220 2.02 -7.60 -7.96
N PHE A 221 1.70 -6.62 -8.79
CA PHE A 221 1.19 -6.83 -10.13
C PHE A 221 2.12 -6.18 -11.14
N VAL A 222 2.47 -6.90 -12.19
CA VAL A 222 3.51 -6.49 -13.15
C VAL A 222 2.95 -6.51 -14.55
N GLU A 223 3.08 -5.41 -15.29
CA GLU A 223 2.73 -5.35 -16.71
C GLU A 223 3.93 -4.84 -17.52
N THR A 224 4.06 -5.32 -18.76
CA THR A 224 5.03 -4.80 -19.73
C THR A 224 4.36 -4.31 -21.01
N THR A 225 3.04 -4.11 -20.94
CA THR A 225 2.20 -3.69 -22.07
C THR A 225 2.20 -2.18 -22.21
N GLU A 226 1.73 -1.65 -23.33
CA GLU A 226 1.52 -0.19 -23.52
C GLU A 226 2.80 0.66 -23.52
N GLY A 227 3.98 0.05 -23.72
CA GLY A 227 5.24 0.78 -23.90
C GLY A 227 6.09 0.95 -22.65
N ASP A 228 5.65 0.47 -21.50
CA ASP A 228 6.45 0.48 -20.27
C ASP A 228 6.37 -0.84 -19.48
N LEU A 229 7.35 -1.03 -18.60
CA LEU A 229 7.31 -2.00 -17.51
C LEU A 229 6.76 -1.27 -16.29
N THR A 230 5.54 -1.61 -15.90
CA THR A 230 4.82 -0.97 -14.81
C THR A 230 4.56 -1.96 -13.67
N ILE A 231 4.79 -1.50 -12.43
CA ILE A 231 4.54 -2.26 -11.21
C ILE A 231 3.39 -1.62 -10.44
N LYS A 232 2.34 -2.40 -10.14
CA LYS A 232 1.16 -1.98 -9.39
C LYS A 232 1.05 -2.75 -8.07
N VAL A 233 0.28 -2.17 -7.15
CA VAL A 233 0.02 -2.72 -5.80
C VAL A 233 -1.46 -3.07 -5.57
N GLU A 234 -2.30 -2.84 -6.57
CA GLU A 234 -3.72 -3.17 -6.55
C GLU A 234 -4.04 -4.03 -7.77
N ASP A 235 -4.92 -5.02 -7.58
CA ASP A 235 -5.40 -5.87 -8.67
C ASP A 235 -6.47 -5.12 -9.48
N ASN A 236 -6.02 -4.10 -10.22
CA ASN A 236 -6.89 -3.26 -11.04
C ASN A 236 -6.42 -3.28 -12.49
N THR A 237 -7.29 -3.79 -13.37
CA THR A 237 -7.05 -3.86 -14.81
C THR A 237 -7.74 -2.71 -15.58
N ASP A 238 -8.46 -1.82 -14.89
CA ASP A 238 -9.14 -0.67 -15.50
C ASP A 238 -8.22 0.54 -15.65
N THR A 239 -7.11 0.59 -14.91
CA THR A 239 -6.09 1.66 -15.00
C THR A 239 -4.67 1.10 -15.13
N GLY A 240 -3.84 1.79 -15.91
CA GLY A 240 -2.41 1.48 -16.11
C GLY A 240 -1.45 2.19 -15.12
N GLN A 241 -1.96 2.88 -14.09
CA GLN A 241 -1.08 3.61 -13.17
C GLN A 241 -0.47 2.67 -12.12
N GLY A 242 0.86 2.58 -12.13
CA GLY A 242 1.64 1.86 -11.12
C GLY A 242 2.43 2.79 -10.18
N ILE A 243 3.09 2.17 -9.21
CA ILE A 243 4.04 2.84 -8.28
C ILE A 243 5.45 2.97 -8.89
N TYR A 244 5.69 2.31 -10.02
CA TYR A 244 6.94 2.35 -10.76
C TYR A 244 6.64 2.09 -12.23
N SER A 245 7.30 2.84 -13.13
CA SER A 245 7.22 2.68 -14.57
C SER A 245 8.58 3.01 -15.20
N GLU A 246 9.02 2.19 -16.14
CA GLU A 246 10.18 2.45 -17.00
C GLU A 246 9.91 1.96 -18.44
N PRO A 247 10.35 2.68 -19.47
CA PRO A 247 10.02 2.35 -20.86
C PRO A 247 10.57 0.98 -21.28
N VAL A 248 9.88 0.31 -22.21
CA VAL A 248 10.34 -0.92 -22.87
C VAL A 248 10.70 -0.67 -24.33
N GLU A 249 11.60 -1.48 -24.90
CA GLU A 249 12.04 -1.29 -26.29
C GLU A 249 10.93 -1.61 -27.32
N GLN A 250 10.02 -2.54 -26.99
CA GLN A 250 8.94 -3.01 -27.86
C GLN A 250 7.57 -2.68 -27.27
N PRO A 251 6.93 -1.56 -27.66
CA PRO A 251 5.67 -1.13 -27.05
C PRO A 251 4.48 -2.06 -27.29
N ASP A 252 4.49 -2.80 -28.40
CA ASP A 252 3.39 -3.68 -28.81
C ASP A 252 3.47 -5.09 -28.20
N GLN A 253 4.38 -5.32 -27.25
CA GLN A 253 4.53 -6.63 -26.60
C GLN A 253 3.30 -6.98 -25.73
N THR A 254 3.00 -8.27 -25.65
CA THR A 254 2.01 -8.82 -24.72
C THR A 254 2.68 -9.42 -23.48
N LEU A 255 1.88 -9.75 -22.46
CA LEU A 255 2.39 -10.42 -21.26
C LEU A 255 3.02 -11.81 -21.55
N ASP A 256 2.63 -12.47 -22.64
CA ASP A 256 3.19 -13.77 -22.99
C ASP A 256 4.57 -13.65 -23.67
N ASP A 257 4.92 -12.45 -24.16
CA ASP A 257 6.18 -12.19 -24.88
C ASP A 257 7.36 -11.90 -23.94
N ALA A 258 7.07 -11.42 -22.73
CA ALA A 258 8.06 -11.14 -21.69
C ALA A 258 8.25 -12.33 -20.74
N GLU A 259 9.43 -12.41 -20.11
CA GLU A 259 9.69 -13.40 -19.07
C GLU A 259 9.65 -12.74 -17.69
N TYR A 260 8.93 -13.33 -16.74
CA TYR A 260 8.87 -12.85 -15.37
C TYR A 260 9.28 -13.95 -14.39
N TYR A 261 10.17 -13.60 -13.48
CA TYR A 261 10.62 -14.43 -12.38
C TYR A 261 10.53 -13.62 -11.08
N TYR A 262 10.28 -14.31 -9.97
CA TYR A 262 10.23 -13.69 -8.65
C TYR A 262 10.83 -14.59 -7.58
N ALA A 263 11.17 -14.02 -6.43
CA ALA A 263 11.43 -14.76 -5.21
C ALA A 263 10.84 -14.03 -3.99
N ASP A 264 10.23 -14.79 -3.08
CA ASP A 264 9.64 -14.28 -1.83
C ASP A 264 10.69 -14.30 -0.71
N LEU A 265 10.97 -13.12 -0.16
CA LEU A 265 11.94 -12.89 0.90
C LEU A 265 11.26 -12.24 2.12
N GLY A 266 10.00 -12.57 2.39
CA GLY A 266 9.25 -11.99 3.51
C GLY A 266 8.57 -10.70 3.07
N ASN A 267 8.94 -9.54 3.63
CA ASN A 267 8.35 -8.26 3.19
C ASN A 267 8.90 -7.79 1.83
N LEU A 268 10.02 -8.36 1.40
CA LEU A 268 10.67 -8.05 0.13
C LEU A 268 10.33 -9.12 -0.90
N ILE A 269 9.91 -8.69 -2.09
CA ILE A 269 9.78 -9.56 -3.26
C ILE A 269 10.79 -9.05 -4.29
N VAL A 270 11.73 -9.91 -4.68
CA VAL A 270 12.65 -9.59 -5.78
C VAL A 270 12.06 -10.08 -7.09
N LEU A 271 12.16 -9.25 -8.12
CA LEU A 271 11.63 -9.49 -9.45
C LEU A 271 12.79 -9.50 -10.45
N LYS A 272 12.73 -10.44 -11.39
CA LYS A 272 13.63 -10.55 -12.53
C LYS A 272 12.76 -10.63 -13.78
N ILE A 273 12.80 -9.59 -14.60
CA ILE A 273 11.88 -9.43 -15.73
C ILE A 273 12.69 -9.23 -17.00
N ARG A 274 12.30 -9.86 -18.10
CA ARG A 274 12.89 -9.60 -19.41
C ARG A 274 11.80 -9.21 -20.37
N PRO A 275 11.69 -7.92 -20.72
CA PRO A 275 10.79 -7.49 -21.77
C PRO A 275 11.17 -8.12 -23.12
N TYR A 276 10.22 -8.13 -24.03
CA TYR A 276 10.31 -8.80 -25.32
C TYR A 276 11.47 -8.26 -26.16
N GLN A 277 12.29 -9.19 -26.67
CA GLN A 277 13.49 -8.94 -27.49
C GLN A 277 14.59 -8.09 -26.83
N GLU A 278 14.46 -7.71 -25.56
CA GLU A 278 15.54 -7.05 -24.84
C GLU A 278 16.65 -8.06 -24.51
N ARG A 279 17.90 -7.58 -24.47
CA ARG A 279 19.06 -8.44 -24.18
C ARG A 279 19.26 -8.66 -22.69
N GLU A 280 18.96 -7.66 -21.88
CA GLU A 280 19.26 -7.61 -20.46
C GLU A 280 18.01 -7.87 -19.63
N TYR A 281 18.20 -8.50 -18.46
CA TYR A 281 17.14 -8.66 -17.48
C TYR A 281 17.05 -7.42 -16.60
N ARG A 282 15.83 -7.24 -16.09
CA ARG A 282 15.41 -6.14 -15.26
C ARG A 282 15.20 -6.61 -13.83
N TYR A 283 16.06 -6.17 -12.91
CA TYR A 283 16.03 -6.62 -11.53
C TYR A 283 15.48 -5.54 -10.60
N LEU A 284 14.40 -5.86 -9.90
CA LEU A 284 13.65 -4.93 -9.06
C LEU A 284 13.43 -5.53 -7.67
N ILE A 285 13.47 -4.70 -6.64
CA ILE A 285 13.10 -5.04 -5.26
C ILE A 285 11.78 -4.34 -4.97
N PHE A 286 10.72 -5.11 -4.74
CA PHE A 286 9.45 -4.59 -4.25
C PHE A 286 9.37 -4.76 -2.73
N ASN A 287 9.12 -3.68 -2.01
CA ASN A 287 8.83 -3.70 -0.59
C ASN A 287 7.33 -3.60 -0.37
N GLU A 288 6.71 -4.68 0.09
CA GLU A 288 5.25 -4.73 0.27
C GLU A 288 4.75 -3.71 1.30
N LYS A 289 5.53 -3.50 2.37
CA LYS A 289 5.10 -2.68 3.50
C LYS A 289 5.12 -1.20 3.15
N MET A 290 6.14 -0.77 2.41
CA MET A 290 6.28 0.62 1.95
C MET A 290 5.57 0.89 0.63
N LYS A 291 5.19 -0.14 -0.13
CA LYS A 291 4.69 -0.04 -1.51
C LYS A 291 5.66 0.72 -2.41
N GLU A 292 6.94 0.40 -2.29
CA GLU A 292 8.02 1.01 -3.07
C GLU A 292 8.74 -0.05 -3.91
N VAL A 293 9.25 0.39 -5.05
CA VAL A 293 10.05 -0.45 -5.96
C VAL A 293 11.39 0.22 -6.17
N LEU A 294 12.47 -0.55 -6.04
CA LEU A 294 13.83 -0.11 -6.31
C LEU A 294 14.45 -0.93 -7.45
N ARG A 295 14.99 -0.23 -8.45
CA ARG A 295 15.78 -0.83 -9.52
C ARG A 295 17.19 -1.18 -9.06
N VAL A 296 17.57 -2.46 -9.07
CA VAL A 296 18.88 -2.94 -8.62
C VAL A 296 19.41 -4.06 -9.51
N ASP A 297 20.13 -3.70 -10.57
CA ASP A 297 20.69 -4.67 -11.53
C ASP A 297 21.82 -5.53 -10.96
N ALA A 298 22.46 -5.10 -9.87
CA ALA A 298 23.48 -5.90 -9.19
C ALA A 298 22.94 -7.22 -8.61
N LEU A 299 21.61 -7.37 -8.48
CA LEU A 299 20.97 -8.63 -8.12
C LEU A 299 21.19 -9.72 -9.16
N GLU A 300 21.56 -9.39 -10.40
CA GLU A 300 21.93 -10.37 -11.42
C GLU A 300 23.07 -11.28 -10.95
N GLU A 301 24.12 -10.66 -10.41
CA GLU A 301 25.38 -11.34 -10.16
C GLU A 301 25.37 -12.12 -8.85
N ALA A 302 24.92 -11.48 -7.77
CA ALA A 302 24.83 -12.10 -6.46
C ALA A 302 23.86 -11.36 -5.53
N CYS A 303 23.07 -12.12 -4.78
CA CYS A 303 22.23 -11.60 -3.71
C CYS A 303 22.11 -12.62 -2.56
N VAL A 304 22.65 -12.23 -1.41
CA VAL A 304 22.70 -13.07 -0.20
C VAL A 304 21.81 -12.48 0.89
N ARG A 305 21.31 -13.32 1.80
CA ARG A 305 20.49 -12.90 2.92
C ARG A 305 21.37 -12.39 4.05
N LEU A 306 20.92 -11.33 4.70
CA LEU A 306 21.45 -10.91 5.98
C LEU A 306 21.01 -11.91 7.07
N PRO A 307 21.78 -12.06 8.16
CA PRO A 307 21.42 -12.94 9.27
C PRO A 307 20.05 -12.56 9.86
N ASP A 308 19.38 -13.55 10.47
CA ASP A 308 18.05 -13.42 11.06
C ASP A 308 16.99 -12.79 10.12
N GLU A 309 17.14 -13.02 8.82
CA GLU A 309 16.26 -12.53 7.76
C GLU A 309 16.09 -11.00 7.71
N GLN A 310 17.02 -10.23 8.29
CA GLN A 310 16.93 -8.78 8.41
C GLN A 310 16.94 -8.03 7.07
N GLY A 311 17.30 -8.70 5.97
CA GLY A 311 17.26 -8.14 4.63
C GLY A 311 18.12 -8.92 3.66
N ILE A 312 18.51 -8.23 2.58
CA ILE A 312 19.39 -8.73 1.55
C ILE A 312 20.60 -7.83 1.34
N LEU A 313 21.69 -8.45 0.90
CA LEU A 313 22.95 -7.83 0.55
C LEU A 313 23.34 -8.25 -0.86
N PHE A 314 23.84 -7.31 -1.64
CA PHE A 314 24.33 -7.52 -2.99
C PHE A 314 25.61 -6.68 -3.17
N SER A 315 26.33 -6.91 -4.28
CA SER A 315 27.71 -6.42 -4.42
C SER A 315 27.90 -4.92 -4.25
N ASN A 316 26.90 -4.13 -4.63
CA ASN A 316 26.93 -2.68 -4.56
C ASN A 316 25.89 -2.11 -3.59
N GLY A 317 25.36 -2.88 -2.63
CA GLY A 317 24.40 -2.33 -1.68
C GLY A 317 23.68 -3.35 -0.81
N TYR A 318 22.73 -2.85 -0.04
CA TYR A 318 21.85 -3.67 0.80
C TYR A 318 20.44 -3.09 0.84
N TYR A 319 19.48 -3.94 1.21
CA TYR A 319 18.10 -3.57 1.45
C TYR A 319 17.58 -4.33 2.69
N LEU A 320 17.18 -3.61 3.74
CA LEU A 320 16.64 -4.19 4.98
C LEU A 320 15.13 -4.39 4.91
N GLN A 321 14.61 -5.37 5.66
CA GLN A 321 13.16 -5.61 5.81
C GLN A 321 12.41 -4.39 6.35
N THR A 322 13.11 -3.52 7.08
CA THR A 322 12.56 -2.27 7.62
C THR A 322 12.30 -1.22 6.54
N GLY A 323 12.89 -1.38 5.34
CA GLY A 323 12.84 -0.42 4.23
C GLY A 323 14.10 0.43 4.04
N ASP A 324 15.06 0.37 4.98
CA ASP A 324 16.33 1.09 4.80
C ASP A 324 17.21 0.38 3.76
N TYR A 325 17.74 1.15 2.83
CA TYR A 325 18.63 0.63 1.81
C TYR A 325 19.74 1.63 1.51
N LYS A 326 20.84 1.12 0.94
CA LYS A 326 21.92 1.96 0.42
C LYS A 326 22.56 1.31 -0.79
N LEU A 327 22.73 2.10 -1.84
CA LEU A 327 23.52 1.75 -3.01
C LEU A 327 24.87 2.47 -2.95
N PHE A 328 25.93 1.75 -3.28
CA PHE A 328 27.31 2.21 -3.37
C PHE A 328 27.72 2.43 -4.84
N ASP A 329 28.89 3.02 -5.06
CA ASP A 329 29.37 3.43 -6.38
C ASP A 329 29.49 2.28 -7.41
N LYS A 330 29.35 2.64 -8.69
CA LYS A 330 29.36 1.72 -9.85
C LYS A 330 30.67 0.95 -10.08
N VAL A 331 31.72 1.19 -9.31
CA VAL A 331 33.00 0.46 -9.41
C VAL A 331 32.84 -1.03 -9.00
N MET A 332 31.69 -1.40 -8.42
CA MET A 332 31.37 -2.73 -7.89
C MET A 332 30.54 -3.61 -8.85
N ALA A 333 30.72 -3.45 -10.17
CA ALA A 333 30.05 -4.29 -11.17
C ALA A 333 30.72 -5.68 -11.32
N ASN A 334 29.95 -6.68 -11.77
CA ASN A 334 30.40 -8.05 -12.07
C ASN A 334 31.10 -8.71 -10.86
N MET A 335 30.48 -8.59 -9.70
CA MET A 335 31.01 -9.03 -8.42
C MET A 335 30.26 -10.28 -7.97
N GLN A 336 31.01 -11.36 -7.73
CA GLN A 336 30.47 -12.62 -7.26
C GLN A 336 30.67 -12.78 -5.77
N PHE A 337 29.65 -13.29 -5.08
CA PHE A 337 29.75 -13.66 -3.68
C PHE A 337 30.74 -14.81 -3.50
N GLU A 338 31.67 -14.64 -2.58
CA GLU A 338 32.73 -15.62 -2.32
C GLU A 338 32.56 -16.33 -0.98
N LYS A 339 32.35 -15.57 0.10
CA LYS A 339 32.18 -16.12 1.45
C LYS A 339 31.61 -15.09 2.42
N ARG A 340 31.07 -15.61 3.52
CA ARG A 340 30.66 -14.87 4.71
C ARG A 340 31.55 -15.30 5.88
N ILE A 341 32.17 -14.33 6.56
CA ILE A 341 32.95 -14.55 7.78
C ILE A 341 32.10 -14.05 8.95
N VAL A 342 31.97 -14.89 9.98
CA VAL A 342 31.19 -14.58 11.18
C VAL A 342 32.17 -14.38 12.32
N SER A 343 32.05 -13.28 13.05
CA SER A 343 32.84 -13.02 14.24
C SER A 343 32.51 -13.98 15.38
N ALA A 344 33.47 -14.22 16.27
CA ALA A 344 33.27 -15.04 17.46
C ALA A 344 32.19 -14.47 18.41
N ASN A 345 32.07 -13.14 18.48
CA ASN A 345 31.05 -12.47 19.30
C ASN A 345 29.61 -12.69 18.77
N GLY A 346 29.44 -13.11 17.50
CA GLY A 346 28.15 -13.34 16.86
C GLY A 346 27.37 -12.07 16.47
N GLU A 347 28.02 -10.91 16.53
CA GLU A 347 27.43 -9.60 16.21
C GLU A 347 27.85 -9.09 14.83
N ASP A 348 29.06 -9.41 14.40
CA ASP A 348 29.69 -8.84 13.22
C ASP A 348 29.85 -9.88 12.11
N PHE A 349 29.47 -9.49 10.91
CA PHE A 349 29.55 -10.32 9.71
C PHE A 349 30.37 -9.58 8.66
N LEU A 350 31.25 -10.30 7.95
CA LEU A 350 31.95 -9.76 6.79
C LEU A 350 31.50 -10.53 5.56
N PHE A 351 30.88 -9.84 4.63
CA PHE A 351 30.54 -10.41 3.34
C PHE A 351 31.60 -10.03 2.32
N VAL A 352 32.09 -11.03 1.60
CA VAL A 352 33.19 -10.89 0.65
C VAL A 352 32.68 -11.13 -0.76
N PHE A 353 32.82 -10.12 -1.61
CA PHE A 353 32.56 -10.21 -3.04
C PHE A 353 33.87 -10.07 -3.81
N ASN A 354 33.98 -10.77 -4.93
CA ASN A 354 35.16 -10.78 -5.80
C ASN A 354 34.77 -10.57 -7.26
N ASN A 355 35.47 -9.68 -7.95
CA ASN A 355 35.42 -9.56 -9.40
C ASN A 355 36.55 -10.40 -10.00
N GLN A 356 36.19 -11.49 -10.69
CA GLN A 356 37.18 -12.43 -11.24
C GLN A 356 38.11 -11.78 -12.29
N ALA A 357 37.58 -10.86 -13.09
CA ALA A 357 38.34 -10.21 -14.17
C ALA A 357 39.40 -9.26 -13.60
N THR A 358 39.01 -8.37 -12.69
CA THR A 358 39.93 -7.36 -12.13
C THR A 358 40.74 -7.87 -10.94
N GLY A 359 40.28 -8.91 -10.23
CA GLY A 359 40.87 -9.34 -8.96
C GLY A 359 40.58 -8.35 -7.83
N THR A 360 39.52 -7.55 -7.97
CA THR A 360 39.08 -6.61 -6.94
C THR A 360 38.15 -7.31 -5.97
N TYR A 361 38.36 -7.07 -4.69
CA TYR A 361 37.52 -7.51 -3.60
C TYR A 361 36.71 -6.34 -3.04
N VAL A 362 35.47 -6.63 -2.66
CA VAL A 362 34.63 -5.73 -1.87
C VAL A 362 34.27 -6.44 -0.59
N LEU A 363 34.74 -5.90 0.54
CA LEU A 363 34.41 -6.38 1.86
C LEU A 363 33.31 -5.48 2.43
N LEU A 364 32.19 -6.09 2.83
CA LEU A 364 31.02 -5.41 3.40
C LEU A 364 30.85 -5.87 4.84
N PRO A 365 31.38 -5.09 5.82
CA PRO A 365 31.13 -5.34 7.23
C PRO A 365 29.67 -4.99 7.56
N TYR A 366 29.01 -5.89 8.25
CA TYR A 366 27.63 -5.74 8.70
C TYR A 366 27.54 -6.06 10.19
N ASN A 367 26.93 -5.16 10.95
CA ASN A 367 26.68 -5.34 12.37
C ASN A 367 25.19 -5.64 12.61
N LEU A 368 24.92 -6.74 13.30
CA LEU A 368 23.57 -7.25 13.53
C LEU A 368 22.76 -6.36 14.49
N VAL A 369 23.42 -5.79 15.50
CA VAL A 369 22.78 -4.94 16.52
C VAL A 369 22.37 -3.59 15.93
N ASP A 370 23.29 -2.96 15.21
CA ASP A 370 23.08 -1.66 14.57
C ASP A 370 22.27 -1.78 13.26
N GLN A 371 22.06 -3.00 12.77
CA GLN A 371 21.43 -3.32 11.48
C GLN A 371 22.00 -2.51 10.32
N ARG A 372 23.32 -2.34 10.31
CA ARG A 372 23.97 -1.40 9.40
C ARG A 372 25.15 -2.03 8.70
N VAL A 373 25.22 -1.81 7.39
CA VAL A 373 26.43 -2.08 6.59
C VAL A 373 27.36 -0.86 6.68
N ALA A 374 28.60 -1.11 7.08
CA ALA A 374 29.64 -0.09 7.15
C ALA A 374 30.09 0.35 5.74
N THR A 375 31.01 1.32 5.67
CA THR A 375 31.58 1.72 4.38
C THR A 375 32.32 0.53 3.74
N PRO A 376 32.05 0.21 2.45
CA PRO A 376 32.72 -0.88 1.76
C PRO A 376 34.24 -0.70 1.72
N ILE A 377 34.98 -1.79 1.96
CA ILE A 377 36.44 -1.82 1.78
C ILE A 377 36.72 -2.42 0.41
N VAL A 378 37.35 -1.64 -0.47
CA VAL A 378 37.71 -2.07 -1.84
C VAL A 378 39.21 -2.33 -1.92
N CYS A 379 39.62 -3.57 -2.15
CA CYS A 379 41.03 -4.00 -2.11
C CYS A 379 41.42 -4.98 -3.23
N ASN A 380 42.72 -5.16 -3.49
CA ASN A 380 43.28 -6.15 -4.44
C ASN A 380 43.92 -7.35 -3.71
N GLY A 381 43.20 -7.89 -2.73
CA GLY A 381 43.64 -8.99 -1.89
C GLY A 381 43.57 -8.61 -0.42
N PHE A 382 43.23 -9.58 0.41
CA PHE A 382 43.18 -9.43 1.86
C PHE A 382 43.44 -10.75 2.58
N THR A 383 43.86 -10.67 3.83
CA THR A 383 43.94 -11.80 4.74
C THR A 383 43.53 -11.37 6.13
N ILE A 384 43.00 -12.31 6.92
CA ILE A 384 42.66 -12.10 8.33
C ILE A 384 43.50 -13.08 9.13
N PHE A 385 44.29 -12.57 10.07
CA PHE A 385 45.08 -13.39 10.98
C PHE A 385 44.21 -13.96 12.12
N PRO A 386 44.61 -15.06 12.78
CA PRO A 386 43.83 -15.68 13.86
C PRO A 386 43.47 -14.72 15.02
N ASN A 387 44.31 -13.70 15.25
CA ASN A 387 44.11 -12.63 16.24
C ASN A 387 43.10 -11.54 15.82
N GLY A 388 42.50 -11.65 14.63
CA GLY A 388 41.53 -10.70 14.08
C GLY A 388 42.13 -9.51 13.35
N GLU A 389 43.43 -9.48 13.08
CA GLU A 389 44.04 -8.42 12.28
C GLU A 389 43.76 -8.66 10.79
N LEU A 390 42.98 -7.76 10.18
CA LEU A 390 42.71 -7.72 8.74
C LEU A 390 43.80 -6.89 8.05
N CYS A 391 44.48 -7.51 7.11
CA CYS A 391 45.46 -6.86 6.25
C CYS A 391 44.95 -6.85 4.81
N TYR A 392 44.97 -5.70 4.15
CA TYR A 392 44.57 -5.61 2.74
C TYR A 392 45.38 -4.56 1.97
N PHE A 393 45.50 -4.76 0.66
CA PHE A 393 46.08 -3.77 -0.25
C PHE A 393 45.04 -2.76 -0.70
N ARG A 394 45.41 -1.48 -0.76
CA ARG A 394 44.57 -0.51 -1.46
C ARG A 394 44.52 -0.84 -2.94
N THR A 395 43.34 -0.66 -3.53
CA THR A 395 43.14 -0.95 -4.95
C THR A 395 43.95 0.02 -5.80
N GLU A 396 44.84 -0.50 -6.65
CA GLU A 396 45.67 0.26 -7.59
C GLU A 396 45.41 -0.24 -9.01
N ALA A 397 44.98 0.64 -9.91
CA ALA A 397 44.64 0.26 -11.29
C ALA A 397 45.88 0.13 -12.21
N GLU A 398 47.01 0.73 -11.82
CA GLU A 398 48.24 0.76 -12.60
C GLU A 398 49.32 -0.14 -11.98
N ALA A 399 50.18 -0.70 -12.82
CA ALA A 399 51.29 -1.52 -12.36
C ALA A 399 52.33 -0.65 -11.62
N SER A 400 52.51 -0.90 -10.32
CA SER A 400 53.41 -0.14 -9.45
C SER A 400 54.42 -1.09 -8.80
N ARG A 401 55.49 -0.53 -8.20
CA ARG A 401 56.45 -1.30 -7.38
C ARG A 401 56.15 -1.24 -5.89
N HIS A 402 55.30 -0.30 -5.49
CA HIS A 402 55.14 0.11 -4.10
C HIS A 402 53.66 0.03 -3.75
N HIS A 403 53.27 -1.04 -3.06
CA HIS A 403 51.88 -1.33 -2.75
C HIS A 403 51.62 -0.99 -1.28
N VAL A 404 50.63 -0.12 -1.04
CA VAL A 404 50.25 0.27 0.32
C VAL A 404 49.37 -0.82 0.92
N ILE A 405 49.78 -1.34 2.07
CA ILE A 405 49.02 -2.30 2.87
C ILE A 405 48.53 -1.61 4.15
N GLN A 406 47.27 -1.85 4.49
CA GLN A 406 46.67 -1.35 5.72
C GLN A 406 46.41 -2.51 6.67
N VAL A 407 46.71 -2.30 7.94
CA VAL A 407 46.46 -3.27 9.01
C VAL A 407 45.38 -2.73 9.93
N TRP A 408 44.31 -3.48 10.07
CA TRP A 408 43.14 -3.14 10.88
C TRP A 408 42.93 -4.18 11.96
N GLN A 409 42.67 -3.76 13.19
CA GLN A 409 42.03 -4.63 14.18
C GLN A 409 40.58 -4.82 13.77
N THR A 410 40.09 -6.05 13.79
CA THR A 410 38.70 -6.38 13.48
C THR A 410 38.12 -7.36 14.50
N PRO A 411 36.79 -7.53 14.57
CA PRO A 411 36.15 -8.56 15.41
C PRO A 411 36.23 -9.98 14.82
N TYR A 412 36.81 -10.16 13.63
CA TYR A 412 36.85 -11.44 12.92
C TYR A 412 38.01 -12.32 13.38
N THR A 413 37.99 -12.76 14.64
CA THR A 413 39.03 -13.59 15.26
C THR A 413 38.68 -15.08 15.18
N GLU A 414 39.68 -15.95 15.03
CA GLU A 414 39.51 -17.40 15.22
C GLU A 414 39.66 -17.78 16.69
N GLU A 415 40.49 -17.06 17.42
CA GLU A 415 40.64 -17.20 18.87
C GLU A 415 39.58 -16.37 19.59
N VAL A 416 38.67 -17.04 20.30
CA VAL A 416 37.79 -16.34 21.24
C VAL A 416 38.70 -15.78 22.33
N ALA A 417 38.93 -14.47 22.32
CA ALA A 417 39.53 -13.79 23.46
C ALA A 417 38.61 -14.02 24.65
N LEU A 418 38.91 -15.04 25.45
CA LEU A 418 38.23 -15.28 26.72
C LEU A 418 38.39 -13.98 27.53
N PRO A 419 37.29 -13.37 28.02
CA PRO A 419 37.39 -12.13 28.76
C PRO A 419 38.40 -12.29 29.89
N THR A 420 39.38 -11.39 29.93
CA THR A 420 40.54 -11.43 30.83
C THR A 420 40.19 -11.13 32.29
N GLN A 421 38.92 -10.90 32.59
CA GLN A 421 38.40 -10.81 33.95
C GLN A 421 37.27 -11.83 34.11
N GLY A 422 37.48 -12.78 35.01
CA GLY A 422 36.42 -13.67 35.42
C GLY A 422 35.28 -12.85 36.01
N ASP A 423 34.06 -13.09 35.56
CA ASP A 423 32.89 -12.67 36.31
C ASP A 423 31.75 -13.66 36.05
N ASP A 424 31.24 -14.21 37.15
CA ASP A 424 30.05 -15.04 37.27
C ASP A 424 28.76 -14.21 37.00
N SER A 425 28.89 -13.18 36.16
CA SER A 425 27.85 -12.20 35.86
C SER A 425 26.67 -12.87 35.20
N TRP A 426 25.48 -12.39 35.52
CA TRP A 426 24.26 -12.99 34.99
C TRP A 426 24.17 -12.83 33.46
N LEU A 427 24.66 -11.72 32.89
CA LEU A 427 24.72 -11.51 31.44
C LEU A 427 25.60 -12.54 30.72
N ALA A 428 26.71 -12.97 31.34
CA ALA A 428 27.54 -14.04 30.79
C ALA A 428 26.82 -15.39 30.77
N LYS A 429 25.89 -15.63 31.70
CA LYS A 429 25.05 -16.85 31.75
C LYS A 429 23.97 -16.88 30.69
N VAL A 430 23.44 -15.71 30.28
CA VAL A 430 22.51 -15.59 29.15
C VAL A 430 23.22 -15.89 27.83
N GLY A 431 24.42 -15.36 27.66
CA GLY A 431 25.27 -15.56 26.47
C GLY A 431 25.16 -14.42 25.46
N ASN A 432 26.30 -14.02 24.88
CA ASN A 432 26.37 -12.82 24.03
C ASN A 432 25.47 -12.92 22.78
N LYS A 433 25.42 -14.08 22.12
CA LYS A 433 24.64 -14.27 20.89
C LYS A 433 23.15 -14.03 21.10
N ASP A 434 22.61 -14.54 22.21
CA ASP A 434 21.19 -14.38 22.55
C ASP A 434 20.85 -12.92 22.90
N LEU A 435 21.73 -12.27 23.68
CA LEU A 435 21.61 -10.83 23.98
C LEU A 435 21.67 -9.97 22.71
N VAL A 436 22.63 -10.24 21.83
CA VAL A 436 22.81 -9.52 20.56
C VAL A 436 21.56 -9.63 19.69
N ARG A 437 20.99 -10.83 19.56
CA ARG A 437 19.78 -11.06 18.79
C ARG A 437 18.57 -10.31 19.37
N GLY A 438 18.34 -10.41 20.69
CA GLY A 438 17.24 -9.68 21.33
C GLY A 438 17.40 -8.17 21.27
N ILE A 439 18.64 -7.66 21.34
CA ILE A 439 18.91 -6.22 21.15
C ILE A 439 18.62 -5.81 19.69
N ALA A 440 19.05 -6.61 18.72
CA ALA A 440 18.80 -6.33 17.30
C ALA A 440 17.30 -6.29 16.99
N GLU A 441 16.51 -7.25 17.48
CA GLU A 441 15.05 -7.26 17.31
C GLU A 441 14.36 -6.07 18.00
N CYS A 442 14.84 -5.66 19.19
CA CYS A 442 14.36 -4.42 19.83
C CYS A 442 14.69 -3.17 19.00
N ASN A 443 15.88 -3.10 18.40
CA ASN A 443 16.25 -2.02 17.48
C ASN A 443 15.37 -2.01 16.23
N GLU A 444 15.05 -3.18 15.68
CA GLU A 444 14.11 -3.28 14.57
C GLU A 444 12.72 -2.73 14.94
N LEU A 445 12.23 -3.06 16.13
CA LEU A 445 10.96 -2.53 16.66
C LEU A 445 11.02 -1.00 16.80
N LEU A 446 12.14 -0.45 17.28
CA LEU A 446 12.35 1.00 17.39
C LEU A 446 12.39 1.69 16.02
N THR A 447 13.02 1.07 15.03
CA THR A 447 13.01 1.56 13.64
C THR A 447 11.61 1.53 13.07
N LEU A 448 10.85 0.46 13.32
CA LEU A 448 9.45 0.34 12.90
C LEU A 448 8.57 1.42 13.53
N LEU A 449 8.75 1.74 14.82
CA LEU A 449 8.04 2.82 15.52
C LEU A 449 8.25 4.21 14.90
N GLN A 450 9.39 4.43 14.23
CA GLN A 450 9.71 5.69 13.56
C GLN A 450 9.13 5.80 12.14
N ARG A 451 8.53 4.73 11.61
CA ARG A 451 7.92 4.75 10.27
C ARG A 451 6.64 5.57 10.24
N ASP A 452 6.32 6.06 9.05
CA ASP A 452 5.12 6.84 8.79
C ASP A 452 3.88 5.96 8.59
N ASP A 453 2.71 6.60 8.68
CA ASP A 453 1.39 6.00 8.48
C ASP A 453 1.20 5.35 7.09
N SER A 454 2.09 5.61 6.12
CA SER A 454 2.07 4.93 4.81
C SER A 454 2.46 3.45 4.91
N TYR A 455 3.13 3.05 5.98
CA TYR A 455 3.56 1.67 6.21
C TYR A 455 2.36 0.75 6.45
N ARG A 456 2.22 -0.27 5.60
CA ARG A 456 1.10 -1.22 5.65
C ARG A 456 1.15 -2.05 6.94
N ASN A 457 0.04 -2.07 7.68
CA ASN A 457 -0.13 -2.87 8.90
C ASN A 457 0.86 -2.52 10.03
N LEU A 458 1.37 -1.28 10.07
CA LEU A 458 2.36 -0.82 11.05
C LEU A 458 2.05 -1.26 12.49
N TYR A 459 0.84 -0.97 12.99
CA TYR A 459 0.46 -1.29 14.36
C TYR A 459 0.30 -2.79 14.62
N LEU A 460 -0.14 -3.56 13.63
CA LEU A 460 -0.19 -5.02 13.74
C LEU A 460 1.22 -5.60 13.84
N ASP A 461 2.16 -5.09 13.04
CA ASP A 461 3.56 -5.53 13.10
C ASP A 461 4.24 -5.11 14.40
N LEU A 462 3.93 -3.92 14.94
CA LEU A 462 4.39 -3.48 16.27
C LEU A 462 3.90 -4.43 17.37
N VAL A 463 2.62 -4.81 17.36
CA VAL A 463 2.04 -5.77 18.32
C VAL A 463 2.70 -7.13 18.16
N LYS A 464 2.86 -7.62 16.93
CA LYS A 464 3.48 -8.91 16.65
C LYS A 464 4.93 -8.93 17.14
N LYS A 465 5.78 -7.99 16.70
CA LYS A 465 7.19 -7.95 17.08
C LYS A 465 7.38 -7.77 18.59
N SER A 466 6.62 -6.88 19.24
CA SER A 466 6.71 -6.74 20.70
C SER A 466 6.30 -8.02 21.44
N THR A 467 5.33 -8.78 20.92
CA THR A 467 4.93 -10.09 21.46
C THR A 467 6.03 -11.13 21.25
N ASP A 468 6.54 -11.24 20.02
CA ASP A 468 7.60 -12.19 19.66
C ASP A 468 8.86 -11.98 20.54
N ILE A 469 9.24 -10.73 20.80
CA ILE A 469 10.37 -10.39 21.69
C ILE A 469 10.06 -10.78 23.14
N LEU A 470 8.87 -10.45 23.65
CA LEU A 470 8.47 -10.78 25.03
C LEU A 470 8.43 -12.30 25.29
N ASP A 471 8.03 -13.07 24.28
CA ASP A 471 7.86 -14.52 24.39
C ASP A 471 9.17 -15.29 24.14
N SER A 472 10.04 -14.79 23.24
CA SER A 472 11.28 -15.48 22.86
C SER A 472 12.40 -15.31 23.88
N TYR A 473 12.49 -14.14 24.53
CA TYR A 473 13.64 -13.79 25.37
C TYR A 473 13.27 -13.76 26.85
N TYR A 474 13.46 -14.87 27.56
CA TYR A 474 13.14 -15.00 28.99
C TYR A 474 13.81 -13.94 29.90
N TRP A 475 14.94 -13.39 29.45
CA TRP A 475 15.79 -12.47 30.20
C TRP A 475 15.31 -11.01 30.17
N VAL A 476 14.39 -10.63 29.27
CA VAL A 476 13.92 -9.24 29.10
C VAL A 476 13.24 -8.68 30.36
N GLY A 477 12.75 -9.55 31.25
CA GLY A 477 12.16 -9.18 32.54
C GLY A 477 13.16 -8.97 33.67
N HIS A 478 14.44 -9.31 33.48
CA HIS A 478 15.42 -9.29 34.54
C HIS A 478 15.94 -7.87 34.83
N GLU A 479 16.35 -7.61 36.07
CA GLU A 479 16.85 -6.30 36.50
C GLU A 479 18.14 -5.91 35.79
N GLU A 480 19.08 -6.85 35.62
CA GLU A 480 20.34 -6.61 34.88
C GLU A 480 20.13 -6.34 33.38
N ALA A 481 19.00 -6.80 32.81
CA ALA A 481 18.59 -6.45 31.45
C ALA A 481 17.91 -5.06 31.37
N GLY A 482 17.70 -4.39 32.51
CA GLY A 482 16.99 -3.12 32.59
C GLY A 482 15.47 -3.24 32.52
N ARG A 483 14.90 -4.44 32.74
CA ARG A 483 13.45 -4.72 32.64
C ARG A 483 12.85 -4.20 31.34
N LEU A 484 13.39 -4.64 30.20
CA LEU A 484 12.88 -4.26 28.87
C LEU A 484 11.42 -4.70 28.66
N ASN A 485 10.96 -5.72 29.38
CA ASN A 485 9.58 -6.19 29.36
C ASN A 485 8.56 -5.07 29.65
N GLU A 486 8.86 -4.12 30.54
CA GLU A 486 7.94 -3.05 30.93
C GLU A 486 7.57 -2.14 29.72
N PRO A 487 8.52 -1.44 29.05
CA PRO A 487 8.18 -0.62 27.89
C PRO A 487 7.70 -1.45 26.69
N LEU A 488 8.16 -2.70 26.52
CA LEU A 488 7.67 -3.60 25.46
C LEU A 488 6.19 -3.94 25.65
N GLN A 489 5.74 -4.21 26.89
CA GLN A 489 4.33 -4.46 27.19
C GLN A 489 3.48 -3.22 26.94
N GLU A 490 3.93 -2.05 27.40
CA GLU A 490 3.21 -0.79 27.17
C GLU A 490 3.13 -0.42 25.68
N LEU A 491 4.19 -0.68 24.90
CA LEU A 491 4.19 -0.55 23.43
C LEU A 491 3.16 -1.47 22.80
N ARG A 492 3.15 -2.75 23.18
CA ARG A 492 2.20 -3.74 22.66
C ARG A 492 0.76 -3.33 22.93
N GLU A 493 0.45 -2.95 24.17
CA GLU A 493 -0.90 -2.53 24.57
C GLU A 493 -1.34 -1.25 23.86
N THR A 494 -0.45 -0.26 23.76
CA THR A 494 -0.73 1.00 23.09
C THR A 494 -0.92 0.80 21.58
N ALA A 495 -0.08 -0.02 20.94
CA ALA A 495 -0.20 -0.35 19.51
C ALA A 495 -1.47 -1.15 19.24
N SER A 496 -1.84 -2.08 20.12
CA SER A 496 -3.09 -2.84 20.00
C SER A 496 -4.32 -1.92 20.06
N GLY A 497 -4.33 -0.94 20.96
CA GLY A 497 -5.40 0.07 21.02
C GLY A 497 -5.40 1.05 19.82
N ALA A 498 -4.28 1.14 19.08
CA ALA A 498 -4.14 2.00 17.92
C ALA A 498 -4.75 1.41 16.64
N ILE A 499 -4.90 0.07 16.54
CA ILE A 499 -5.30 -0.61 15.31
C ILE A 499 -6.65 -0.09 14.80
N ASP A 500 -7.69 -0.16 15.63
CA ASP A 500 -9.05 0.24 15.24
C ASP A 500 -9.15 1.75 14.93
N GLU A 501 -8.47 2.58 15.73
CA GLU A 501 -8.48 4.03 15.55
C GLU A 501 -7.70 4.43 14.28
N PHE A 502 -6.60 3.74 13.97
CA PHE A 502 -5.83 3.98 12.76
C PHE A 502 -6.58 3.55 11.50
N GLU A 503 -7.24 2.40 11.50
CA GLU A 503 -8.07 1.98 10.36
C GLU A 503 -9.19 2.98 10.08
N LYS A 504 -9.80 3.53 11.13
CA LYS A 504 -10.80 4.59 11.01
C LYS A 504 -10.21 5.86 10.39
N VAL A 505 -9.04 6.32 10.86
CA VAL A 505 -8.34 7.49 10.30
C VAL A 505 -7.94 7.26 8.84
N ARG A 506 -7.40 6.08 8.51
CA ARG A 506 -7.03 5.72 7.13
C ARG A 506 -8.24 5.74 6.21
N ARG A 507 -9.38 5.17 6.63
CA ARG A 507 -10.64 5.21 5.86
C ARG A 507 -11.13 6.64 5.65
N LEU A 508 -11.05 7.50 6.67
CA LEU A 508 -11.42 8.91 6.54
C LEU A 508 -10.51 9.65 5.58
N ARG A 509 -9.19 9.42 5.62
CA ARG A 509 -8.22 9.99 4.66
C ARG A 509 -8.48 9.53 3.23
N GLN A 510 -8.74 8.23 3.03
CA GLN A 510 -9.06 7.69 1.71
C GLN A 510 -10.36 8.30 1.15
N GLN A 511 -11.42 8.36 1.96
CA GLN A 511 -12.68 9.00 1.57
C GLN A 511 -12.50 10.49 1.27
N ALA A 512 -11.67 11.20 2.04
CA ALA A 512 -11.33 12.59 1.78
C ALA A 512 -10.60 12.74 0.43
N GLN A 513 -9.64 11.86 0.13
CA GLN A 513 -8.89 11.87 -1.13
C GLN A 513 -9.79 11.56 -2.33
N GLU A 514 -10.64 10.52 -2.24
CA GLU A 514 -11.59 10.16 -3.30
C GLU A 514 -12.59 11.29 -3.59
N LYS A 515 -13.18 11.89 -2.55
CA LYS A 515 -14.09 13.03 -2.71
C LYS A 515 -13.40 14.24 -3.34
N THR A 516 -12.17 14.51 -2.91
CA THR A 516 -11.39 15.64 -3.43
C THR A 516 -11.00 15.42 -4.89
N ALA A 517 -10.48 14.25 -5.24
CA ALA A 517 -10.15 13.89 -6.62
C ALA A 517 -11.38 13.89 -7.54
N GLY A 518 -12.53 13.39 -7.04
CA GLY A 518 -13.79 13.42 -7.77
C GLY A 518 -14.32 14.84 -8.01
N ALA A 519 -14.12 15.77 -7.07
CA ALA A 519 -14.45 17.18 -7.26
C ALA A 519 -13.49 17.84 -8.28
N GLU A 520 -12.19 17.61 -8.15
CA GLU A 520 -11.17 18.15 -9.07
C GLU A 520 -11.38 17.70 -10.52
N ALA A 521 -11.70 16.41 -10.73
CA ALA A 521 -12.01 15.87 -12.06
C ALA A 521 -13.23 16.55 -12.69
N ARG A 522 -14.29 16.77 -11.91
CA ARG A 522 -15.52 17.44 -12.37
C ARG A 522 -15.29 18.92 -12.67
N VAL A 523 -14.54 19.63 -11.81
CA VAL A 523 -14.12 21.02 -12.07
C VAL A 523 -13.32 21.09 -13.37
N SER A 524 -12.34 20.22 -13.55
CA SER A 524 -11.51 20.16 -14.76
C SER A 524 -12.31 19.87 -16.03
N ALA A 525 -13.26 18.94 -15.96
CA ALA A 525 -14.15 18.59 -17.06
C ALA A 525 -15.04 19.76 -17.47
N LEU A 526 -15.70 20.42 -16.52
CA LEU A 526 -16.57 21.57 -16.80
C LEU A 526 -15.77 22.75 -17.38
N MET A 527 -14.59 23.04 -16.81
CA MET A 527 -13.70 24.07 -17.33
C MET A 527 -13.29 23.79 -18.78
N ALA A 528 -13.00 22.52 -19.12
CA ALA A 528 -12.66 22.12 -20.48
C ALA A 528 -13.87 22.17 -21.44
N GLU A 529 -15.08 21.91 -20.94
CA GLU A 529 -16.31 22.03 -21.73
C GLU A 529 -16.62 23.50 -22.07
N ILE A 530 -16.61 24.40 -21.07
CA ILE A 530 -16.86 25.82 -21.26
C ILE A 530 -15.83 26.45 -22.22
N ARG A 531 -14.56 26.03 -22.15
CA ARG A 531 -13.51 26.50 -23.07
C ARG A 531 -13.74 26.04 -24.53
N ARG A 532 -14.22 24.81 -24.72
CA ARG A 532 -14.44 24.23 -26.07
C ARG A 532 -15.75 24.72 -26.71
N HIS A 533 -16.80 24.89 -25.93
CA HIS A 533 -18.14 25.21 -26.41
C HIS A 533 -18.62 26.53 -25.82
N LYS A 534 -18.20 27.65 -26.43
CA LYS A 534 -18.71 28.97 -26.05
C LYS A 534 -20.25 28.99 -26.16
N PRO A 535 -20.97 29.49 -25.15
CA PRO A 535 -22.42 29.59 -25.22
C PRO A 535 -22.85 30.47 -26.40
N GLN A 536 -23.89 30.05 -27.11
CA GLN A 536 -24.48 30.80 -28.24
C GLN A 536 -25.94 31.17 -27.99
N ASP A 537 -26.52 30.67 -26.90
CA ASP A 537 -27.88 30.89 -26.48
C ASP A 537 -27.93 31.06 -24.96
N ILE A 538 -29.01 31.69 -24.47
CA ILE A 538 -29.17 31.99 -23.05
C ILE A 538 -29.30 30.73 -22.18
N ASP A 539 -29.86 29.65 -22.73
CA ASP A 539 -30.06 28.40 -22.00
C ASP A 539 -28.72 27.77 -21.62
N ARG A 540 -27.72 27.81 -22.52
CA ARG A 540 -26.34 27.35 -22.24
C ARG A 540 -25.63 28.21 -21.20
N TYR A 541 -25.84 29.53 -21.21
CA TYR A 541 -25.30 30.40 -20.17
C TYR A 541 -25.88 30.04 -18.79
N VAL A 542 -27.20 29.91 -18.69
CA VAL A 542 -27.88 29.51 -17.44
C VAL A 542 -27.42 28.12 -17.00
N ARG A 543 -27.34 27.14 -17.91
CA ARG A 543 -26.89 25.78 -17.61
C ARG A 543 -25.49 25.76 -16.99
N TYR A 544 -24.51 26.38 -17.65
CA TYR A 544 -23.14 26.42 -17.14
C TYR A 544 -22.98 27.23 -15.84
N LEU A 545 -23.73 28.32 -15.67
CA LEU A 545 -23.73 29.09 -14.42
C LEU A 545 -24.36 28.29 -13.26
N ALA A 546 -25.42 27.52 -13.53
CA ALA A 546 -26.02 26.60 -12.58
C ALA A 546 -25.02 25.48 -12.19
N GLU A 547 -24.36 24.86 -13.17
CA GLU A 547 -23.35 23.82 -12.95
C GLU A 547 -22.14 24.35 -12.16
N LEU A 548 -21.64 25.56 -12.48
CA LEU A 548 -20.57 26.21 -11.73
C LEU A 548 -20.98 26.53 -10.28
N ARG A 549 -22.21 27.02 -10.06
CA ARG A 549 -22.76 27.29 -8.72
C ARG A 549 -22.89 25.99 -7.92
N GLY A 550 -23.38 24.92 -8.54
CA GLY A 550 -23.48 23.58 -7.95
C GLY A 550 -22.11 23.04 -7.53
N LEU A 551 -21.15 23.00 -8.46
CA LEU A 551 -19.79 22.55 -8.17
C LEU A 551 -19.08 23.41 -7.13
N ARG A 552 -19.31 24.72 -7.12
CA ARG A 552 -18.76 25.60 -6.08
C ARG A 552 -19.33 25.24 -4.70
N GLY A 553 -20.63 24.94 -4.61
CA GLY A 553 -21.25 24.44 -3.39
C GLY A 553 -20.62 23.13 -2.92
N GLU A 554 -20.39 22.19 -3.84
CA GLU A 554 -19.71 20.93 -3.53
C GLU A 554 -18.27 21.13 -3.05
N VAL A 555 -17.50 22.00 -3.70
CA VAL A 555 -16.12 22.34 -3.30
C VAL A 555 -16.10 23.00 -1.92
N ILE A 556 -17.06 23.89 -1.62
CA ILE A 556 -17.17 24.50 -0.28
C ILE A 556 -17.49 23.43 0.77
N ALA A 557 -18.38 22.47 0.46
CA ALA A 557 -18.70 21.38 1.37
C ALA A 557 -17.49 20.49 1.70
N LEU A 558 -16.47 20.45 0.84
CA LEU A 558 -15.21 19.75 1.15
C LEU A 558 -14.46 20.36 2.34
N LYS A 559 -14.69 21.64 2.69
CA LYS A 559 -14.10 22.27 3.89
C LYS A 559 -14.57 21.62 5.19
N GLU A 560 -15.76 21.01 5.17
CA GLU A 560 -16.31 20.29 6.33
C GLU A 560 -15.79 18.84 6.43
N VAL A 561 -15.11 18.34 5.39
CA VAL A 561 -14.56 16.99 5.36
C VAL A 561 -13.17 16.98 6.00
N ARG A 562 -13.02 16.21 7.08
CA ARG A 562 -11.75 16.04 7.79
C ARG A 562 -10.67 15.47 6.86
N TYR A 563 -9.44 15.97 6.99
CA TYR A 563 -8.25 15.59 6.20
C TYR A 563 -8.22 16.06 4.73
N VAL A 564 -9.16 16.88 4.29
CA VAL A 564 -9.07 17.54 2.99
C VAL A 564 -8.08 18.72 3.06
N PRO A 565 -7.11 18.85 2.13
CA PRO A 565 -6.18 19.97 2.11
C PRO A 565 -6.91 21.30 1.83
N GLU A 566 -6.82 22.25 2.76
CA GLU A 566 -7.52 23.53 2.66
C GLU A 566 -7.03 24.37 1.47
N GLU A 567 -5.71 24.36 1.22
CA GLU A 567 -5.10 25.08 0.09
C GLU A 567 -5.66 24.61 -1.27
N LEU A 568 -5.90 23.31 -1.42
CA LEU A 568 -6.47 22.75 -2.65
C LEU A 568 -7.92 23.19 -2.84
N VAL A 569 -8.72 23.17 -1.77
CA VAL A 569 -10.12 23.64 -1.80
C VAL A 569 -10.19 25.12 -2.14
N GLN A 570 -9.33 25.95 -1.53
CA GLN A 570 -9.23 27.38 -1.84
C GLN A 570 -8.82 27.61 -3.30
N GLY A 571 -7.89 26.81 -3.83
CA GLY A 571 -7.49 26.85 -5.24
C GLY A 571 -8.65 26.52 -6.19
N LEU A 572 -9.39 25.45 -5.94
CA LEU A 572 -10.56 25.05 -6.74
C LEU A 572 -11.69 26.09 -6.65
N GLU A 573 -11.97 26.62 -5.45
CA GLU A 573 -12.96 27.68 -5.26
C GLU A 573 -12.58 28.93 -6.04
N GLY A 574 -11.31 29.35 -5.99
CA GLY A 574 -10.80 30.50 -6.74
C GLY A 574 -10.91 30.34 -8.25
N GLN A 575 -10.63 29.14 -8.77
CA GLN A 575 -10.82 28.81 -10.18
C GLN A 575 -12.30 28.93 -10.59
N LEU A 576 -13.21 28.31 -9.82
CA LEU A 576 -14.65 28.35 -10.09
C LEU A 576 -15.22 29.77 -10.00
N ALA A 577 -14.80 30.56 -9.01
CA ALA A 577 -15.20 31.96 -8.87
C ALA A 577 -14.77 32.80 -10.08
N THR A 578 -13.52 32.67 -10.49
CA THR A 578 -12.98 33.39 -11.66
C THR A 578 -13.76 33.04 -12.94
N GLN A 579 -14.03 31.75 -13.16
CA GLN A 579 -14.79 31.31 -14.34
C GLN A 579 -16.26 31.77 -14.27
N THR A 580 -16.86 31.76 -13.09
CA THR A 580 -18.23 32.26 -12.87
C THR A 580 -18.32 33.74 -13.21
N ASP A 581 -17.35 34.55 -12.76
CA ASP A 581 -17.31 35.99 -13.06
C ASP A 581 -17.17 36.25 -14.57
N GLN A 582 -16.29 35.52 -15.25
CA GLN A 582 -16.09 35.64 -16.70
C GLN A 582 -17.36 35.27 -17.48
N LEU A 583 -17.99 34.15 -17.12
CA LEU A 583 -19.18 33.66 -17.79
C LEU A 583 -20.39 34.57 -17.51
N SER A 584 -20.51 35.09 -16.30
CA SER A 584 -21.59 36.01 -15.92
C SER A 584 -21.48 37.35 -16.66
N ARG A 585 -20.27 37.91 -16.84
CA ARG A 585 -20.06 39.10 -17.68
C ARG A 585 -20.48 38.84 -19.12
N ALA A 586 -20.04 37.72 -19.70
CA ALA A 586 -20.42 37.34 -21.06
C ALA A 586 -21.94 37.09 -21.22
N CYS A 587 -22.62 36.60 -20.17
CA CYS A 587 -24.06 36.45 -20.14
C CYS A 587 -24.78 37.81 -20.13
N VAL A 588 -24.30 38.77 -19.34
CA VAL A 588 -24.85 40.14 -19.33
C VAL A 588 -24.68 40.80 -20.69
N ASP A 589 -23.50 40.69 -21.31
CA ASP A 589 -23.26 41.19 -22.66
C ASP A 589 -24.24 40.57 -23.67
N PHE A 590 -24.52 39.27 -23.56
CA PHE A 590 -25.50 38.58 -24.40
C PHE A 590 -26.94 39.09 -24.17
N LEU A 591 -27.34 39.31 -22.91
CA LEU A 591 -28.69 39.79 -22.54
C LEU A 591 -29.02 41.20 -23.03
N THR A 592 -28.02 42.01 -23.40
CA THR A 592 -28.26 43.33 -24.02
C THR A 592 -28.83 43.23 -25.45
N GLN A 593 -28.78 42.06 -26.08
CA GLN A 593 -29.33 41.84 -27.41
C GLN A 593 -30.87 41.71 -27.36
N GLU A 594 -31.57 42.36 -28.30
CA GLU A 594 -33.04 42.41 -28.32
C GLU A 594 -33.71 41.02 -28.43
N ALA A 595 -33.01 40.03 -28.99
CA ALA A 595 -33.53 38.67 -29.16
C ALA A 595 -33.11 37.68 -28.04
N ALA A 596 -32.35 38.12 -27.03
CA ALA A 596 -31.72 37.21 -26.05
C ALA A 596 -32.72 36.40 -25.23
N LEU A 597 -33.86 36.99 -24.85
CA LEU A 597 -34.91 36.36 -24.03
C LEU A 597 -36.04 35.72 -24.84
N GLN A 598 -35.97 35.76 -26.18
CA GLN A 598 -36.95 35.10 -27.05
C GLN A 598 -37.14 33.61 -26.78
N PRO A 599 -36.10 32.82 -26.43
CA PRO A 599 -36.30 31.42 -26.05
C PRO A 599 -37.25 31.23 -24.85
N TYR A 600 -37.15 32.09 -23.84
CA TYR A 600 -38.03 32.00 -22.65
C TYR A 600 -39.46 32.41 -22.96
N LEU A 601 -39.68 33.42 -23.81
CA LEU A 601 -41.02 33.76 -24.29
C LEU A 601 -41.67 32.57 -25.01
N LYS A 602 -40.92 31.90 -25.90
CA LYS A 602 -41.39 30.69 -26.58
C LYS A 602 -41.69 29.53 -25.62
N LYS A 603 -40.87 29.34 -24.57
CA LYS A 603 -41.11 28.32 -23.54
C LYS A 603 -42.38 28.61 -22.74
N VAL A 604 -42.61 29.87 -22.35
CA VAL A 604 -43.83 30.31 -21.66
C VAL A 604 -45.06 30.10 -22.55
N ASP A 605 -44.97 30.42 -23.85
CA ASP A 605 -46.06 30.19 -24.79
C ASP A 605 -46.32 28.70 -25.05
N ALA A 606 -45.28 27.87 -25.13
CA ALA A 606 -45.44 26.43 -25.25
C ALA A 606 -46.12 25.85 -23.99
N ALA A 607 -45.70 26.27 -22.79
CA ALA A 607 -46.34 25.87 -21.54
C ALA A 607 -47.80 26.36 -21.45
N ARG A 608 -48.10 27.54 -22.01
CA ARG A 608 -49.47 28.08 -22.11
C ARG A 608 -50.36 27.20 -22.98
N VAL A 609 -49.90 26.85 -24.18
CA VAL A 609 -50.63 25.96 -25.10
C VAL A 609 -50.82 24.57 -24.48
N ALA A 610 -49.77 24.04 -23.84
CA ALA A 610 -49.87 22.79 -23.12
C ALA A 610 -50.95 22.86 -22.02
N ALA A 611 -50.96 23.93 -21.22
CA ALA A 611 -51.94 24.15 -20.15
C ALA A 611 -53.39 24.22 -20.64
N GLU A 612 -53.64 24.74 -21.84
CA GLU A 612 -54.98 24.80 -22.44
C GLU A 612 -55.52 23.42 -22.86
N SER A 613 -54.63 22.46 -23.13
CA SER A 613 -54.96 21.12 -23.64
C SER A 613 -55.04 20.02 -22.58
N ILE A 614 -54.82 20.35 -21.30
CA ILE A 614 -54.75 19.36 -20.21
C ILE A 614 -56.12 18.71 -19.95
N THR A 615 -56.12 17.38 -19.85
CA THR A 615 -57.31 16.60 -19.48
C THR A 615 -57.15 15.77 -18.21
N LYS A 616 -55.92 15.62 -17.69
CA LYS A 616 -55.60 14.81 -16.51
C LYS A 616 -54.73 15.56 -15.51
N VAL A 617 -54.80 15.19 -14.23
CA VAL A 617 -53.94 15.79 -13.19
C VAL A 617 -52.44 15.55 -13.45
N LEU A 618 -52.06 14.37 -13.95
CA LEU A 618 -50.67 14.05 -14.30
C LEU A 618 -50.08 14.98 -15.37
N GLU A 619 -50.89 15.36 -16.36
CA GLU A 619 -50.49 16.31 -17.41
C GLU A 619 -50.33 17.72 -16.82
N ALA A 620 -51.18 18.10 -15.87
CA ALA A 620 -51.04 19.36 -15.15
C ALA A 620 -49.77 19.43 -14.29
N ASP A 621 -49.40 18.34 -13.62
CA ASP A 621 -48.18 18.27 -12.81
C ASP A 621 -46.93 18.40 -13.69
N ALA A 622 -46.89 17.74 -14.86
CA ALA A 622 -45.77 17.84 -15.80
C ALA A 622 -45.60 19.26 -16.38
N VAL A 623 -46.70 19.95 -16.73
CA VAL A 623 -46.64 21.36 -17.14
C VAL A 623 -46.25 22.26 -15.96
N GLY A 624 -46.63 21.90 -14.75
CA GLY A 624 -46.21 22.57 -13.51
C GLY A 624 -44.70 22.54 -13.32
N GLU A 625 -44.08 21.38 -13.47
CA GLU A 625 -42.61 21.24 -13.40
C GLU A 625 -41.90 22.10 -14.46
N GLN A 626 -42.44 22.17 -15.68
CA GLN A 626 -41.88 23.04 -16.73
C GLN A 626 -41.98 24.53 -16.36
N ILE A 627 -43.12 24.97 -15.81
CA ILE A 627 -43.32 26.35 -15.33
C ILE A 627 -42.36 26.66 -14.18
N ASP A 628 -42.16 25.71 -13.26
CA ASP A 628 -41.27 25.87 -12.12
C ASP A 628 -39.82 26.00 -12.56
N GLN A 629 -39.37 25.18 -13.53
CA GLN A 629 -38.03 25.28 -14.12
C GLN A 629 -37.80 26.64 -14.80
N ILE A 630 -38.75 27.10 -15.63
CA ILE A 630 -38.66 28.42 -16.26
C ILE A 630 -38.58 29.52 -15.18
N GLY A 631 -39.30 29.38 -14.08
CA GLY A 631 -39.26 30.31 -12.95
C GLY A 631 -37.87 30.38 -12.30
N GLN A 632 -37.28 29.23 -12.01
CA GLN A 632 -35.93 29.13 -11.44
C GLN A 632 -34.86 29.71 -12.36
N ASP A 633 -34.97 29.45 -13.67
CA ASP A 633 -34.05 29.99 -14.66
C ASP A 633 -34.11 31.54 -14.72
N LEU A 634 -35.33 32.11 -14.70
CA LEU A 634 -35.54 33.57 -14.69
C LEU A 634 -35.07 34.22 -13.39
N GLU A 635 -35.28 33.57 -12.23
CA GLU A 635 -34.77 34.01 -10.93
C GLU A 635 -33.24 34.04 -10.92
N MET A 636 -32.60 33.00 -11.47
CA MET A 636 -31.15 32.95 -11.63
C MET A 636 -30.62 34.10 -12.50
N LEU A 637 -31.30 34.43 -13.59
CA LEU A 637 -30.92 35.56 -14.45
C LEU A 637 -31.03 36.90 -13.70
N ILE A 638 -32.07 37.10 -12.88
CA ILE A 638 -32.20 38.29 -12.03
C ILE A 638 -31.05 38.36 -11.03
N ASP A 639 -30.73 37.25 -10.36
CA ASP A 639 -29.62 37.14 -9.41
C ASP A 639 -28.27 37.50 -10.06
N ILE A 640 -28.00 36.99 -11.26
CA ILE A 640 -26.75 37.23 -12.00
C ILE A 640 -26.62 38.72 -12.35
N VAL A 641 -27.69 39.31 -12.89
CA VAL A 641 -27.73 40.72 -13.30
C VAL A 641 -27.64 41.65 -12.09
N SER A 642 -28.21 41.27 -10.95
CA SER A 642 -28.22 42.07 -9.72
C SER A 642 -26.90 42.00 -8.94
N ASN A 643 -26.20 40.86 -8.97
CA ASN A 643 -24.94 40.66 -8.23
C ASN A 643 -23.70 41.09 -9.01
N LEU A 644 -23.79 41.30 -10.33
CA LEU A 644 -22.68 41.89 -11.07
C LEU A 644 -22.56 43.39 -10.78
N LYS A 645 -21.35 43.86 -10.50
CA LYS A 645 -21.02 45.29 -10.58
C LYS A 645 -20.98 45.71 -12.05
N ILE A 646 -22.15 45.99 -12.62
CA ILE A 646 -22.32 46.48 -13.99
C ILE A 646 -22.03 47.99 -13.99
N GLU A 647 -21.17 48.45 -14.90
CA GLU A 647 -20.79 49.86 -15.01
C GLU A 647 -21.93 50.78 -15.48
N ASP A 648 -22.91 50.23 -16.23
CA ASP A 648 -24.06 50.94 -16.77
C ASP A 648 -25.39 50.48 -16.11
N ALA A 649 -25.82 51.21 -15.09
CA ALA A 649 -27.05 50.97 -14.33
C ALA A 649 -28.33 51.01 -15.20
N THR A 650 -28.29 51.63 -16.39
CA THR A 650 -29.46 51.70 -17.27
C THR A 650 -29.70 50.40 -18.04
N GLN A 651 -28.64 49.67 -18.42
CA GLN A 651 -28.75 48.37 -19.07
C GLN A 651 -29.29 47.30 -18.10
N THR A 652 -28.80 47.29 -16.86
CA THR A 652 -29.28 46.41 -15.78
C THR A 652 -30.78 46.56 -15.57
N THR A 653 -31.26 47.81 -15.47
CA THR A 653 -32.68 48.11 -15.26
C THR A 653 -33.53 47.57 -16.40
N ARG A 654 -33.10 47.78 -17.65
CA ARG A 654 -33.83 47.30 -18.85
C ARG A 654 -33.92 45.77 -18.90
N ILE A 655 -32.85 45.06 -18.53
CA ILE A 655 -32.83 43.60 -18.50
C ILE A 655 -33.77 43.08 -17.40
N ILE A 656 -33.73 43.67 -16.20
CA ILE A 656 -34.61 43.28 -15.09
C ILE A 656 -36.08 43.54 -15.43
N ASP A 657 -36.42 44.66 -16.08
CA ASP A 657 -37.78 44.97 -16.50
C ASP A 657 -38.30 43.94 -17.53
N HIS A 658 -37.47 43.57 -18.52
CA HIS A 658 -37.82 42.55 -19.49
C HIS A 658 -38.04 41.17 -18.84
N ILE A 659 -37.17 40.74 -17.93
CA ILE A 659 -37.32 39.47 -17.20
C ILE A 659 -38.58 39.51 -16.31
N SER A 660 -38.81 40.62 -15.61
CA SER A 660 -40.00 40.82 -14.76
C SER A 660 -41.31 40.74 -15.55
N GLY A 661 -41.31 41.21 -16.80
CA GLY A 661 -42.41 41.07 -17.73
C GLY A 661 -42.71 39.60 -18.06
N ILE A 662 -41.68 38.80 -18.35
CA ILE A 662 -41.82 37.35 -18.62
C ILE A 662 -42.28 36.62 -17.34
N TYR A 663 -41.70 36.96 -16.19
CA TYR A 663 -42.05 36.37 -14.89
C TYR A 663 -43.51 36.62 -14.50
N SER A 664 -44.05 37.80 -14.83
CA SER A 664 -45.46 38.13 -14.63
C SER A 664 -46.39 37.25 -15.50
N GLN A 665 -46.01 36.98 -16.75
CA GLN A 665 -46.76 36.06 -17.63
C GLN A 665 -46.72 34.62 -17.10
N LEU A 666 -45.56 34.18 -16.62
CA LEU A 666 -45.37 32.86 -16.02
C LEU A 666 -46.23 32.69 -14.76
N ASN A 667 -46.31 33.70 -13.89
CA ASN A 667 -47.15 33.66 -12.68
C ASN A 667 -48.64 33.60 -13.00
N SER A 668 -49.08 34.34 -14.02
CA SER A 668 -50.46 34.25 -14.51
C SER A 668 -50.79 32.84 -14.99
N LEU A 669 -49.88 32.23 -15.76
CA LEU A 669 -50.01 30.85 -16.23
C LEU A 669 -50.02 29.85 -15.06
N ARG A 670 -49.15 30.01 -14.06
CA ARG A 670 -49.12 29.17 -12.85
C ARG A 670 -50.45 29.23 -12.09
N ALA A 671 -51.05 30.41 -11.96
CA ALA A 671 -52.36 30.59 -11.33
C ALA A 671 -53.51 29.96 -12.15
N GLN A 672 -53.44 30.02 -13.49
CA GLN A 672 -54.39 29.35 -14.38
C GLN A 672 -54.29 27.83 -14.25
N LEU A 673 -53.08 27.27 -14.33
CA LEU A 673 -52.81 25.85 -14.19
C LEU A 673 -53.28 25.31 -12.83
N LYS A 674 -53.03 26.05 -11.74
CA LYS A 674 -53.50 25.69 -10.40
C LYS A 674 -55.03 25.53 -10.34
N ARG A 675 -55.77 26.44 -10.98
CA ARG A 675 -57.25 26.36 -11.04
C ARG A 675 -57.74 25.18 -11.87
N GLN A 676 -57.13 24.93 -13.03
CA GLN A 676 -57.47 23.77 -13.86
C GLN A 676 -57.15 22.45 -13.15
N ARG A 677 -55.98 22.34 -12.51
CA ARG A 677 -55.58 21.17 -11.71
C ARG A 677 -56.59 20.88 -10.60
N GLN A 678 -57.01 21.89 -9.84
CA GLN A 678 -58.02 21.72 -8.79
C GLN A 678 -59.38 21.24 -9.35
N ALA A 679 -59.81 21.75 -10.51
CA ALA A 679 -61.04 21.30 -11.15
C ALA A 679 -60.95 19.84 -11.65
N LEU A 680 -59.82 19.45 -12.25
CA LEU A 680 -59.57 18.08 -12.70
C LEU A 680 -59.47 17.10 -11.52
N GLN A 681 -58.76 17.49 -10.45
CA GLN A 681 -58.65 16.69 -9.23
C GLN A 681 -60.02 16.44 -8.59
N GLY A 682 -60.91 17.45 -8.55
CA GLY A 682 -62.26 17.27 -8.05
C GLY A 682 -63.10 16.28 -8.88
N THR A 683 -63.00 16.34 -10.21
CA THR A 683 -63.76 15.43 -11.11
C THR A 683 -63.21 14.00 -11.10
N GLU A 684 -61.89 13.83 -11.07
CA GLU A 684 -61.24 12.51 -10.94
C GLU A 684 -61.54 11.88 -9.58
N ALA A 685 -61.44 12.63 -8.48
CA ALA A 685 -61.77 12.14 -7.13
C ALA A 685 -63.23 11.70 -7.02
N GLN A 686 -64.16 12.42 -7.66
CA GLN A 686 -65.57 12.03 -7.70
C GLN A 686 -65.80 10.73 -8.47
N ALA A 687 -65.14 10.55 -9.63
CA ALA A 687 -65.24 9.32 -10.41
C ALA A 687 -64.64 8.12 -9.66
N GLU A 688 -63.49 8.30 -9.01
CA GLU A 688 -62.83 7.28 -8.20
C GLU A 688 -63.70 6.88 -6.98
N PHE A 689 -64.23 7.86 -6.25
CA PHE A 689 -65.13 7.63 -5.13
C PHE A 689 -66.35 6.79 -5.52
N GLN A 690 -67.00 7.14 -6.64
CA GLN A 690 -68.17 6.39 -7.14
C GLN A 690 -67.82 4.97 -7.61
N ALA A 691 -66.59 4.72 -8.09
CA ALA A 691 -66.14 3.37 -8.41
C ALA A 691 -65.91 2.53 -7.14
N GLN A 692 -65.23 3.11 -6.14
CA GLN A 692 -64.94 2.45 -4.87
C GLN A 692 -66.21 2.16 -4.05
N LEU A 693 -67.15 3.10 -3.99
CA LEU A 693 -68.44 2.91 -3.31
C LEU A 693 -69.28 1.79 -3.96
N ARG A 694 -69.21 1.65 -5.29
CA ARG A 694 -69.82 0.54 -6.03
C ARG A 694 -69.16 -0.80 -5.71
N LEU A 695 -67.83 -0.86 -5.65
CA LEU A 695 -67.11 -2.07 -5.26
C LEU A 695 -67.44 -2.49 -3.82
N LEU A 696 -67.48 -1.53 -2.89
CA LEU A 696 -67.88 -1.79 -1.51
C LEU A 696 -69.31 -2.34 -1.45
N SER A 697 -70.25 -1.73 -2.18
CA SER A 697 -71.64 -2.20 -2.25
C SER A 697 -71.75 -3.62 -2.80
N GLN A 698 -70.96 -3.98 -3.81
CA GLN A 698 -70.89 -5.36 -4.32
C GLN A 698 -70.28 -6.32 -3.29
N GLY A 699 -69.26 -5.87 -2.55
CA GLY A 699 -68.65 -6.62 -1.45
C GLY A 699 -69.65 -6.96 -0.35
N VAL A 700 -70.50 -6.01 0.03
CA VAL A 700 -71.58 -6.21 1.02
C VAL A 700 -72.49 -7.36 0.61
N VAL A 701 -72.97 -7.36 -0.63
CA VAL A 701 -73.86 -8.43 -1.14
C VAL A 701 -73.15 -9.78 -1.11
N ASN A 702 -71.91 -9.85 -1.63
CA ASN A 702 -71.14 -11.10 -1.69
C ASN A 702 -70.88 -11.69 -0.30
N TYR A 703 -70.48 -10.86 0.67
CA TYR A 703 -70.21 -11.33 2.02
C TYR A 703 -71.48 -11.74 2.77
N LEU A 704 -72.61 -11.05 2.57
CA LEU A 704 -73.90 -11.46 3.14
C LEU A 704 -74.35 -12.84 2.65
N ASP A 705 -74.06 -13.19 1.40
CA ASP A 705 -74.35 -14.52 0.84
C ASP A 705 -73.46 -15.62 1.46
N LEU A 706 -72.21 -15.31 1.78
CA LEU A 706 -71.26 -16.23 2.42
C LEU A 706 -71.52 -16.42 3.93
N CYS A 707 -72.34 -15.58 4.54
CA CYS A 707 -72.75 -15.70 5.94
C CYS A 707 -73.70 -16.89 6.16
N ASP A 708 -73.14 -18.02 6.58
CA ASP A 708 -73.83 -19.26 6.98
C ASP A 708 -73.87 -19.46 8.51
N THR A 709 -73.03 -18.74 9.28
CA THR A 709 -73.06 -18.70 10.75
C THR A 709 -73.09 -17.27 11.29
N PRO A 710 -73.65 -17.03 12.50
CA PRO A 710 -73.63 -15.72 13.14
C PRO A 710 -72.23 -15.13 13.31
N GLU A 711 -71.24 -15.97 13.58
CA GLU A 711 -69.86 -15.56 13.79
C GLU A 711 -69.22 -15.03 12.49
N LYS A 712 -69.57 -15.59 11.32
CA LYS A 712 -69.11 -15.07 10.02
C LYS A 712 -69.74 -13.72 9.66
N CYS A 713 -70.96 -13.43 10.13
CA CYS A 713 -71.56 -12.10 9.96
C CYS A 713 -70.68 -11.03 10.62
N ASP A 714 -70.20 -11.28 11.84
CA ASP A 714 -69.36 -10.34 12.58
C ASP A 714 -68.00 -10.17 11.89
N GLU A 715 -67.37 -11.27 11.47
CA GLU A 715 -66.07 -11.26 10.77
C GLU A 715 -66.11 -10.43 9.47
N TYR A 716 -67.10 -10.69 8.60
CA TYR A 716 -67.19 -9.97 7.33
C TYR A 716 -67.66 -8.52 7.49
N LEU A 717 -68.50 -8.23 8.50
CA LEU A 717 -68.85 -6.86 8.86
C LEU A 717 -67.60 -6.08 9.27
N THR A 718 -66.76 -6.62 10.17
CA THR A 718 -65.50 -5.98 10.56
C THR A 718 -64.60 -5.72 9.36
N LYS A 719 -64.46 -6.70 8.44
CA LYS A 719 -63.64 -6.55 7.24
C LYS A 719 -64.12 -5.41 6.34
N LEU A 720 -65.43 -5.30 6.14
CA LEU A 720 -66.00 -4.24 5.32
C LEU A 720 -65.97 -2.87 6.02
N MET A 721 -66.04 -2.82 7.35
CA MET A 721 -65.87 -1.57 8.12
C MET A 721 -64.47 -1.00 7.98
N ILE A 722 -63.43 -1.84 8.00
CA ILE A 722 -62.05 -1.41 7.74
C ILE A 722 -61.94 -0.78 6.34
N GLN A 723 -62.52 -1.42 5.32
CA GLN A 723 -62.51 -0.87 3.96
C GLN A 723 -63.24 0.48 3.86
N LEU A 724 -64.32 0.65 4.63
CA LEU A 724 -65.05 1.92 4.68
C LEU A 724 -64.25 3.01 5.41
N GLU A 725 -63.57 2.69 6.51
CA GLU A 725 -62.65 3.60 7.21
C GLU A 725 -61.46 4.02 6.32
N GLU A 726 -60.90 3.11 5.54
CA GLU A 726 -59.86 3.43 4.54
C GLU A 726 -60.36 4.43 3.50
N LEU A 727 -61.62 4.29 3.04
CA LEU A 727 -62.24 5.25 2.12
C LEU A 727 -62.49 6.61 2.79
N GLU A 728 -62.92 6.64 4.05
CA GLU A 728 -63.08 7.89 4.81
C GLU A 728 -61.76 8.64 4.99
N GLY A 729 -60.68 7.92 5.29
CA GLY A 729 -59.34 8.51 5.38
C GLY A 729 -58.82 9.02 4.04
N LYS A 730 -59.08 8.29 2.95
CA LYS A 730 -58.64 8.67 1.60
C LYS A 730 -59.37 9.89 1.03
N PHE A 731 -60.64 10.07 1.38
CA PHE A 731 -61.51 11.12 0.82
C PHE A 731 -61.90 12.21 1.85
N SER A 732 -61.13 12.35 2.94
CA SER A 732 -61.45 13.24 4.07
C SER A 732 -61.59 14.72 3.72
N GLU A 733 -61.02 15.16 2.59
CA GLU A 733 -61.06 16.56 2.13
C GLU A 733 -62.36 16.94 1.42
N TYR A 734 -63.28 15.98 1.19
CA TYR A 734 -64.52 16.19 0.45
C TYR A 734 -65.75 15.93 1.32
N GLU A 735 -66.29 16.99 1.94
CA GLU A 735 -67.46 16.89 2.85
C GLU A 735 -68.66 16.15 2.24
N ALA A 736 -68.92 16.30 0.94
CA ALA A 736 -70.01 15.64 0.24
C ALA A 736 -69.89 14.10 0.15
N PHE A 737 -68.68 13.54 0.35
CA PHE A 737 -68.45 12.10 0.37
C PHE A 737 -68.63 11.51 1.77
N ILE A 738 -68.44 12.32 2.82
CA ILE A 738 -68.58 11.89 4.23
C ILE A 738 -70.02 11.47 4.54
N GLU A 739 -71.01 12.22 4.04
CA GLU A 739 -72.43 11.89 4.20
C GLU A 739 -72.77 10.55 3.54
N GLN A 740 -72.32 10.33 2.30
CA GLN A 740 -72.54 9.08 1.58
C GLN A 740 -71.86 7.86 2.24
N LEU A 741 -70.65 8.03 2.79
CA LEU A 741 -69.96 6.98 3.54
C LEU A 741 -70.68 6.67 4.87
N SER A 742 -71.21 7.68 5.54
CA SER A 742 -71.98 7.53 6.78
C SER A 742 -73.28 6.76 6.54
N GLU A 743 -74.03 7.11 5.48
CA GLU A 743 -75.22 6.37 5.06
C GLU A 743 -74.88 4.90 4.72
N LYS A 744 -73.79 4.68 3.99
CA LYS A 744 -73.36 3.33 3.61
C LYS A 744 -72.96 2.49 4.83
N ARG A 745 -72.29 3.09 5.81
CA ARG A 745 -71.94 2.45 7.08
C ARG A 745 -73.18 1.94 7.79
N GLU A 746 -74.21 2.78 7.92
CA GLU A 746 -75.46 2.40 8.58
C GLU A 746 -76.17 1.26 7.83
N GLU A 747 -76.25 1.34 6.49
CA GLU A 747 -76.82 0.30 5.63
C GLU A 747 -76.15 -1.07 5.86
N MET A 748 -74.81 -1.07 5.96
CA MET A 748 -74.02 -2.28 6.16
C MET A 748 -74.26 -2.91 7.53
N TYR A 749 -74.25 -2.11 8.60
CA TYR A 749 -74.56 -2.60 9.95
C TYR A 749 -75.95 -3.24 10.01
N GLN A 750 -76.96 -2.56 9.47
CA GLN A 750 -78.34 -3.06 9.47
C GLN A 750 -78.48 -4.37 8.68
N ALA A 751 -77.84 -4.49 7.52
CA ALA A 751 -77.91 -5.69 6.69
C ALA A 751 -77.27 -6.92 7.37
N PHE A 752 -76.09 -6.76 7.96
CA PHE A 752 -75.39 -7.86 8.65
C PHE A 752 -76.09 -8.27 9.96
N GLU A 753 -76.61 -7.33 10.74
CA GLU A 753 -77.40 -7.63 11.94
C GLU A 753 -78.69 -8.40 11.61
N SER A 754 -79.41 -7.97 10.59
CA SER A 754 -80.60 -8.68 10.10
C SER A 754 -80.29 -10.12 9.68
N ARG A 755 -79.17 -10.33 8.96
CA ARG A 755 -78.72 -11.67 8.57
C ARG A 755 -78.32 -12.53 9.78
N LYS A 756 -77.61 -11.95 10.74
CA LYS A 756 -77.18 -12.61 11.99
C LYS A 756 -78.38 -13.09 12.80
N LEU A 757 -79.39 -12.23 12.99
CA LEU A 757 -80.65 -12.57 13.66
C LEU A 757 -81.35 -13.74 12.97
N SER A 758 -81.46 -13.73 11.64
CA SER A 758 -82.04 -14.83 10.85
C SER A 758 -81.32 -16.17 11.07
N LEU A 759 -79.99 -16.17 11.19
CA LEU A 759 -79.19 -17.37 11.43
C LEU A 759 -79.33 -17.88 12.87
N LEU A 760 -79.34 -16.98 13.85
CA LEU A 760 -79.57 -17.31 15.26
C LEU A 760 -80.95 -17.96 15.47
N GLU A 761 -81.99 -17.40 14.85
CA GLU A 761 -83.32 -18.01 14.90
C GLU A 761 -83.35 -19.42 14.32
N ARG A 762 -82.70 -19.63 13.16
CA ARG A 762 -82.58 -20.97 12.54
C ARG A 762 -81.85 -21.95 13.46
N ARG A 763 -80.75 -21.52 14.08
CA ARG A 763 -79.97 -22.33 15.05
C ARG A 763 -80.82 -22.70 16.26
N ASN A 764 -81.53 -21.74 16.85
CA ASN A 764 -82.41 -21.95 18.00
C ASN A 764 -83.55 -22.92 17.69
N ARG A 765 -84.20 -22.79 16.52
CA ARG A 765 -85.24 -23.74 16.07
C ARG A 765 -84.68 -25.16 15.92
N ARG A 766 -83.46 -25.32 15.41
CA ARG A 766 -82.80 -26.63 15.26
C ARG A 766 -82.44 -27.24 16.61
N ILE A 767 -81.90 -26.46 17.55
CA ILE A 767 -81.61 -26.89 18.92
C ILE A 767 -82.89 -27.35 19.62
N ALA A 768 -83.98 -26.58 19.53
CA ALA A 768 -85.27 -26.95 20.10
C ALA A 768 -85.82 -28.27 19.53
N SER A 769 -85.69 -28.47 18.21
CA SER A 769 -86.09 -29.71 17.54
C SER A 769 -85.26 -30.92 18.01
N LEU A 770 -83.93 -30.79 18.08
CA LEU A 770 -83.02 -31.83 18.58
C LEU A 770 -83.27 -32.15 20.05
N MET A 771 -83.47 -31.14 20.90
CA MET A 771 -83.81 -31.32 22.31
C MET A 771 -85.13 -32.06 22.47
N SER A 772 -86.15 -31.72 21.66
CA SER A 772 -87.43 -32.43 21.64
C SER A 772 -87.28 -33.89 21.18
N ALA A 773 -86.48 -34.16 20.15
CA ALA A 773 -86.16 -35.51 19.72
C ALA A 773 -85.40 -36.32 20.78
N GLY A 774 -84.40 -35.72 21.43
CA GLY A 774 -83.65 -36.32 22.53
C GLY A 774 -84.53 -36.64 23.74
N LYS A 775 -85.40 -35.70 24.15
CA LYS A 775 -86.41 -35.95 25.21
C LYS A 775 -87.33 -37.12 24.86
N ARG A 776 -87.78 -37.22 23.61
CA ARG A 776 -88.62 -38.35 23.15
C ARG A 776 -87.86 -39.69 23.21
N MET A 777 -86.59 -39.73 22.80
CA MET A 777 -85.76 -40.93 22.92
C MET A 777 -85.54 -41.34 24.38
N LEU A 778 -85.21 -40.39 25.26
CA LEU A 778 -85.02 -40.66 26.69
C LEU A 778 -86.32 -41.13 27.37
N GLN A 779 -87.46 -40.53 27.05
CA GLN A 779 -88.78 -41.03 27.48
C GLN A 779 -89.05 -42.45 26.96
N GLY A 780 -88.70 -42.72 25.70
CA GLY A 780 -88.80 -44.06 25.12
C GLY A 780 -87.96 -45.10 25.85
N ILE A 781 -86.72 -44.76 26.23
CA ILE A 781 -85.84 -45.62 27.03
C ILE A 781 -86.40 -45.81 28.44
N GLY A 782 -86.87 -44.75 29.09
CA GLY A 782 -87.51 -44.83 30.42
C GLY A 782 -88.75 -45.72 30.43
N ASN A 783 -89.61 -45.60 29.41
CA ASN A 783 -90.79 -46.46 29.25
C ASN A 783 -90.42 -47.93 29.00
N ARG A 784 -89.32 -48.21 28.27
CA ARG A 784 -88.80 -49.57 28.10
C ARG A 784 -88.24 -50.13 29.39
N LEU A 785 -87.45 -49.36 30.15
CA LEU A 785 -86.90 -49.75 31.45
C LEU A 785 -88.00 -50.07 32.48
N ASN A 786 -89.09 -49.29 32.50
CA ASN A 786 -90.23 -49.55 33.38
C ASN A 786 -90.98 -50.87 33.05
N ARG A 787 -90.91 -51.36 31.80
CA ARG A 787 -91.49 -52.67 31.42
C ARG A 787 -90.65 -53.87 31.88
N PHE A 788 -89.37 -53.67 32.24
CA PHE A 788 -88.49 -54.74 32.73
C PHE A 788 -88.56 -54.94 34.26
N LYS A 789 -89.25 -54.07 35.02
CA LYS A 789 -89.59 -54.31 36.42
C LYS A 789 -90.94 -55.03 36.50
N THR A 790 -90.90 -56.34 36.34
CA THR A 790 -91.92 -57.28 36.89
C THR A 790 -91.20 -58.17 37.88
#